data_AF-A0A943RLH1-F1
#
_entry.id   AF-A0A943RLH1-F1
#
_cell.length_a   1.000
_cell.length_b   1.000
_cell.length_c   1.000
_cell.angle_alpha   90.00
_cell.angle_beta   90.00
_cell.angle_gamma   90.00
#
_symmetry.space_group_name_H-M   'P 1'
#
loop_
_entity.id
_entity.type
_entity.pdbx_description
1 polymer ?
#
loop_
_entity_poly.entity_id
_entity_poly.type
_entity_poly.pdbx_seq_one_letter_code
_entity_poly.pdbx_strand_id
1 'polypeptide(L)'
;MQKIWTNDRNNVYGTRPDTDEAGKTWETSFLIQRTTDLSVGWEAAAWEAVQVTGENGQKQDLVVTLTGTDTEGTVESPVGMTISGLPKQNAEGEYTYRAVELEPGYQMTNGAVDLSSYVLLRDSYNEAYTAAYTYGGQSDDGFLTTAANDMQTTKVFADKTWMPAGEKGAQVTLHLQYAVPLENPAEGPAYTWKTLTAVSVTLDGTADPDLDKPYYEYAEWKAVWENLPARMPGSYLPDPDSETEYRVTEAVSGSYVQVGDTKKENKTDVDGTYPEFQFTNKAVTSLTVEKKWHTADAKKHPITMELWRTTDKNLIGKTGVDGVEQVAGMTAELSAANNWRHIFGELDKVNSQNQKYYYYAIEQGTPDEDMEVIYDHGEPTETTVAFTTAITNRGYTDIPVSKTWRDDSDAQGLRPETLKLTLYRRTDPAAQGEVAGEVTLSAKNAQDGNADVWTYTFEHLPDTDGSGNPYTYWVEEEHLESYTVTGSGTLALTNTLGGKETEIAIQGRKTWVGDGADDRPNSITLSLLQNGTKVAEREVTPNADGSWTYDFGSWPAYDDSGRAYTYTVQEEPVDGYGSRVDGWNVINGKGNLTVKKQVYSGDRQRDFSFTVTLDDKSIKGICGDMTFQDGVAAFTLKDGESKTAKGLPSGVGYTVAEARVDGYGTRVEGHNPGTVPFGDTAEVLIINYDDTTPPPDPDPDPKPDPDPGPDPMPAPDPHPTPDPDESPDPDMPDTPDEPGHPDEPDDSVPTGDTAQLALYLSLLAASLAGAAAIVILGRKGRKRD
;
A
#
# COMPACT_ATOMS: atom_id res chain seq x y z
N MET A 1 28.39 -80.03 23.98
CA MET A 1 27.76 -79.70 22.68
C MET A 1 28.18 -78.29 22.26
N GLN A 2 28.21 -78.01 20.96
CA GLN A 2 28.64 -76.74 20.37
C GLN A 2 27.71 -76.31 19.24
N LYS A 3 27.59 -75.00 19.03
CA LYS A 3 26.84 -74.34 17.97
C LYS A 3 27.76 -73.47 17.13
N ILE A 4 27.65 -73.62 15.82
CA ILE A 4 28.36 -72.84 14.80
C ILE A 4 27.34 -72.33 13.77
N TRP A 5 27.52 -71.09 13.32
CA TRP A 5 26.83 -70.45 12.22
C TRP A 5 27.85 -70.12 11.13
N THR A 6 27.53 -70.43 9.87
CA THR A 6 28.37 -70.14 8.71
C THR A 6 27.61 -69.33 7.67
N ASN A 7 28.35 -68.52 6.90
CA ASN A 7 27.87 -67.63 5.83
C ASN A 7 26.94 -66.48 6.21
N ASP A 8 26.59 -66.33 7.50
CA ASP A 8 25.65 -65.29 7.99
C ASP A 8 26.29 -63.94 8.37
N ARG A 9 27.60 -63.79 8.18
CA ARG A 9 28.36 -62.54 8.40
C ARG A 9 28.10 -61.93 9.79
N ASN A 10 28.20 -62.73 10.85
CA ASN A 10 27.90 -62.30 12.23
C ASN A 10 26.46 -61.77 12.35
N ASN A 11 25.50 -62.52 11.81
CA ASN A 11 24.07 -62.21 11.91
C ASN A 11 23.66 -60.83 11.37
N VAL A 12 24.38 -60.29 10.38
CA VAL A 12 24.16 -58.91 9.89
C VAL A 12 22.74 -58.65 9.37
N TYR A 13 22.06 -59.70 8.89
CA TYR A 13 20.69 -59.64 8.38
C TYR A 13 19.64 -60.07 9.41
N GLY A 14 20.03 -60.45 10.64
CA GLY A 14 19.12 -60.85 11.71
C GLY A 14 18.41 -62.18 11.41
N THR A 15 19.15 -63.19 10.97
CA THR A 15 18.63 -64.53 10.62
C THR A 15 18.70 -65.53 11.76
N ARG A 16 19.53 -65.31 12.79
CA ARG A 16 19.57 -66.19 13.97
C ARG A 16 18.30 -66.01 14.81
N PRO A 17 17.80 -67.06 15.48
CA PRO A 17 16.61 -66.95 16.32
C PRO A 17 16.86 -66.03 17.51
N ASP A 18 15.98 -65.06 17.73
CA ASP A 18 16.10 -64.06 18.80
C ASP A 18 15.99 -64.67 20.20
N THR A 19 16.60 -64.02 21.19
CA THR A 19 16.52 -64.40 22.62
C THR A 19 16.09 -63.24 23.51
N ASP A 20 15.36 -63.54 24.57
CA ASP A 20 15.01 -62.57 25.62
C ASP A 20 16.13 -62.43 26.69
N GLU A 21 17.21 -63.23 26.60
CA GLU A 21 18.31 -63.17 27.57
C GLU A 21 19.11 -61.87 27.42
N ALA A 22 19.22 -61.13 28.53
CA ALA A 22 19.90 -59.84 28.54
C ALA A 22 21.39 -59.95 28.13
N GLY A 23 21.77 -59.24 27.07
CA GLY A 23 23.14 -59.20 26.57
C GLY A 23 23.48 -60.31 25.57
N LYS A 24 22.51 -61.15 25.21
CA LYS A 24 22.60 -62.13 24.12
C LYS A 24 21.71 -61.68 22.96
N THR A 25 22.02 -62.16 21.76
CA THR A 25 21.30 -61.79 20.52
C THR A 25 20.63 -62.98 19.86
N TRP A 26 21.06 -64.21 20.19
CA TRP A 26 20.41 -65.40 19.68
C TRP A 26 20.34 -66.54 20.70
N GLU A 27 19.37 -67.43 20.51
CA GLU A 27 19.26 -68.71 21.21
C GLU A 27 18.98 -69.89 20.27
N THR A 28 19.35 -71.09 20.73
CA THR A 28 18.94 -72.36 20.10
C THR A 28 18.75 -73.42 21.18
N SER A 29 17.76 -74.29 20.99
CA SER A 29 17.42 -75.37 21.92
C SER A 29 17.82 -76.72 21.35
N PHE A 30 18.25 -77.61 22.23
CA PHE A 30 18.71 -78.95 21.87
C PHE A 30 18.07 -80.01 22.75
N LEU A 31 17.49 -81.01 22.11
CA LEU A 31 17.07 -82.24 22.74
C LEU A 31 18.27 -83.17 22.95
N ILE A 32 18.45 -83.66 24.18
CA ILE A 32 19.49 -84.63 24.49
C ILE A 32 18.94 -86.04 24.29
N GLN A 33 19.64 -86.81 23.47
CA GLN A 33 19.29 -88.19 23.17
C GLN A 33 20.41 -89.15 23.54
N ARG A 34 20.06 -90.41 23.78
CA ARG A 34 21.01 -91.49 24.03
C ARG A 34 20.65 -92.78 23.28
N THR A 35 21.62 -93.65 23.11
CA THR A 35 21.46 -95.01 22.57
C THR A 35 22.47 -95.95 23.22
N THR A 36 22.13 -97.25 23.33
CA THR A 36 23.08 -98.33 23.68
C THR A 36 23.62 -99.07 22.46
N ASP A 37 23.08 -98.78 21.26
CA ASP A 37 23.48 -99.43 20.01
C ASP A 37 23.81 -98.37 18.95
N LEU A 38 25.10 -98.27 18.64
CA LEU A 38 25.64 -97.40 17.59
C LEU A 38 26.23 -98.21 16.43
N SER A 39 25.94 -99.51 16.33
CA SER A 39 26.50 -100.40 15.30
C SER A 39 26.12 -100.00 13.87
N VAL A 40 25.00 -99.30 13.71
CA VAL A 40 24.48 -98.79 12.42
C VAL A 40 24.90 -97.35 12.12
N GLY A 41 25.74 -96.74 12.98
CA GLY A 41 26.20 -95.35 12.85
C GLY A 41 25.27 -94.31 13.48
N TRP A 42 25.74 -93.06 13.57
CA TRP A 42 25.08 -91.96 14.30
C TRP A 42 23.71 -91.56 13.75
N GLU A 43 23.52 -91.63 12.43
CA GLU A 43 22.27 -91.22 11.77
C GLU A 43 21.18 -92.28 11.86
N ALA A 44 21.53 -93.56 11.69
CA ALA A 44 20.57 -94.67 11.60
C ALA A 44 20.28 -95.36 12.94
N ALA A 45 21.01 -95.04 14.01
CA ALA A 45 20.79 -95.63 15.32
C ALA A 45 19.41 -95.26 15.89
N ALA A 46 18.85 -96.15 16.71
CA ALA A 46 17.62 -95.88 17.43
C ALA A 46 17.92 -95.00 18.65
N TRP A 47 17.51 -93.74 18.62
CA TRP A 47 17.77 -92.76 19.67
C TRP A 47 16.56 -92.57 20.58
N GLU A 48 16.79 -92.59 21.89
CA GLU A 48 15.78 -92.24 22.89
C GLU A 48 16.07 -90.87 23.53
N ALA A 49 15.03 -90.08 23.75
CA ALA A 49 15.15 -88.81 24.48
C ALA A 49 15.50 -89.08 25.96
N VAL A 50 16.48 -88.33 26.47
CA VAL A 50 16.82 -88.37 27.88
C VAL A 50 15.70 -87.69 28.67
N GLN A 51 15.15 -88.36 29.67
CA GLN A 51 14.08 -87.81 30.51
C GLN A 51 14.65 -87.22 31.81
N VAL A 52 14.17 -86.04 32.20
CA VAL A 52 14.34 -85.47 33.53
C VAL A 52 13.01 -85.45 34.28
N THR A 53 13.06 -85.51 35.61
CA THR A 53 11.87 -85.44 36.46
C THR A 53 11.78 -84.05 37.06
N GLY A 54 10.69 -83.32 36.75
CA GLY A 54 10.42 -82.00 37.31
C GLY A 54 10.06 -82.05 38.80
N GLU A 55 10.02 -80.90 39.47
CA GLU A 55 9.71 -80.79 40.90
C GLU A 55 8.32 -81.33 41.28
N ASN A 56 7.41 -81.39 40.31
CA ASN A 56 6.06 -81.94 40.43
C ASN A 56 5.99 -83.47 40.17
N GLY A 57 7.12 -84.15 39.95
CA GLY A 57 7.20 -85.59 39.67
C GLY A 57 6.84 -86.00 38.25
N GLN A 58 6.52 -85.06 37.36
CA GLN A 58 6.29 -85.33 35.93
C GLN A 58 7.63 -85.57 35.22
N LYS A 59 7.64 -86.50 34.26
CA LYS A 59 8.80 -86.73 33.39
C LYS A 59 8.67 -85.84 32.14
N GLN A 60 9.79 -85.28 31.71
CA GLN A 60 9.89 -84.54 30.46
C GLN A 60 11.23 -84.79 29.79
N ASP A 61 11.28 -84.59 28.48
CA ASP A 61 12.50 -84.58 27.68
C ASP A 61 13.48 -83.52 28.19
N LEU A 62 14.76 -83.89 28.23
CA LEU A 62 15.85 -83.00 28.56
C LEU A 62 16.17 -82.13 27.35
N VAL A 63 15.69 -80.90 27.40
CA VAL A 63 16.06 -79.83 26.47
C VAL A 63 17.00 -78.85 27.17
N VAL A 64 18.05 -78.44 26.47
CA VAL A 64 18.99 -77.42 26.91
C VAL A 64 19.03 -76.28 25.91
N THR A 65 19.22 -75.06 26.38
CA THR A 65 19.30 -73.87 25.53
C THR A 65 20.72 -73.31 25.56
N LEU A 66 21.23 -72.98 24.38
CA LEU A 66 22.46 -72.22 24.18
C LEU A 66 22.10 -70.81 23.71
N THR A 67 22.79 -69.82 24.27
CA THR A 67 22.64 -68.41 23.89
C THR A 67 24.00 -67.81 23.52
N GLY A 68 24.02 -66.88 22.57
CA GLY A 68 25.25 -66.18 22.17
C GLY A 68 24.99 -64.77 21.67
N THR A 69 26.06 -64.04 21.36
CA THR A 69 26.01 -62.76 20.64
C THR A 69 26.25 -62.95 19.14
N ASP A 70 26.01 -61.90 18.34
CA ASP A 70 26.16 -61.94 16.87
C ASP A 70 27.59 -62.29 16.42
N THR A 71 28.59 -61.93 17.23
CA THR A 71 30.01 -62.24 17.00
C THR A 71 30.45 -63.60 17.56
N GLU A 72 29.57 -64.28 18.30
CA GLU A 72 29.82 -65.60 18.89
C GLU A 72 29.16 -66.71 18.05
N GLY A 73 29.65 -67.95 18.17
CA GLY A 73 29.12 -69.09 17.43
C GLY A 73 29.65 -69.15 16.00
N THR A 74 30.85 -68.63 15.75
CA THR A 74 31.53 -68.76 14.46
C THR A 74 32.41 -70.01 14.44
N VAL A 75 32.98 -70.36 13.29
CA VAL A 75 33.94 -71.48 13.19
C VAL A 75 35.16 -71.24 14.09
N GLU A 76 35.62 -69.99 14.20
CA GLU A 76 36.77 -69.60 15.01
C GLU A 76 36.44 -69.48 16.51
N SER A 77 35.16 -69.22 16.84
CA SER A 77 34.68 -69.09 18.22
C SER A 77 33.33 -69.80 18.42
N PRO A 78 33.30 -71.15 18.44
CA PRO A 78 32.06 -71.91 18.67
C PRO A 78 31.51 -71.67 20.08
N VAL A 79 30.19 -71.51 20.21
CA VAL A 79 29.53 -71.44 21.51
C VAL A 79 29.17 -72.86 21.93
N GLY A 80 29.48 -73.24 23.17
CA GLY A 80 29.15 -74.58 23.63
C GLY A 80 28.86 -74.66 25.12
N MET A 81 28.26 -75.77 25.51
CA MET A 81 28.01 -76.13 26.91
C MET A 81 28.32 -77.59 27.18
N THR A 82 28.70 -77.87 28.42
CA THR A 82 28.92 -79.23 28.93
C THR A 82 27.73 -79.65 29.79
N ILE A 83 27.15 -80.80 29.49
CA ILE A 83 26.03 -81.38 30.26
C ILE A 83 26.60 -82.50 31.11
N SER A 84 26.52 -82.36 32.43
CA SER A 84 27.08 -83.31 33.39
C SER A 84 25.98 -84.10 34.11
N GLY A 85 26.35 -85.25 34.68
CA GLY A 85 25.42 -86.07 35.48
C GLY A 85 24.54 -87.02 34.68
N LEU A 86 24.81 -87.19 33.38
CA LEU A 86 24.11 -88.16 32.54
C LEU A 86 24.52 -89.60 32.89
N PRO A 87 23.58 -90.57 32.94
CA PRO A 87 23.89 -91.97 33.24
C PRO A 87 24.92 -92.57 32.29
N LYS A 88 25.98 -93.21 32.81
CA LYS A 88 27.00 -93.82 31.93
C LYS A 88 26.50 -95.07 31.18
N GLN A 89 25.64 -95.88 31.81
CA GLN A 89 25.18 -97.16 31.26
C GLN A 89 23.84 -97.58 31.89
N ASN A 90 23.17 -98.55 31.27
CA ASN A 90 22.05 -99.31 31.84
C ASN A 90 22.38 -100.81 31.92
N ALA A 91 21.37 -101.68 32.04
CA ALA A 91 21.58 -103.13 32.08
C ALA A 91 21.94 -103.71 30.70
N GLU A 92 21.62 -102.98 29.64
CA GLU A 92 21.75 -103.35 28.23
C GLU A 92 23.11 -102.92 27.62
N GLY A 93 23.77 -101.89 28.16
CA GLY A 93 25.10 -101.44 27.71
C GLY A 93 25.47 -100.02 28.14
N GLU A 94 26.66 -99.57 27.72
CA GLU A 94 27.08 -98.17 27.87
C GLU A 94 26.28 -97.25 26.93
N TYR A 95 25.90 -96.07 27.42
CA TYR A 95 25.17 -95.09 26.62
C TYR A 95 26.12 -94.24 25.78
N THR A 96 25.75 -94.02 24.52
CA THR A 96 26.26 -92.94 23.67
C THR A 96 25.25 -91.81 23.65
N TYR A 97 25.71 -90.55 23.74
CA TYR A 97 24.85 -89.37 23.76
C TYR A 97 25.03 -88.49 22.53
N ARG A 98 23.94 -87.85 22.09
CA ARG A 98 23.96 -86.75 21.10
C ARG A 98 23.02 -85.62 21.51
N ALA A 99 23.28 -84.43 20.99
CA ALA A 99 22.34 -83.32 21.00
C ALA A 99 21.68 -83.18 19.62
N VAL A 100 20.37 -83.01 19.56
CA VAL A 100 19.61 -82.72 18.33
C VAL A 100 19.03 -81.32 18.47
N GLU A 101 19.36 -80.43 17.55
CA GLU A 101 18.81 -79.08 17.50
C GLU A 101 17.30 -79.12 17.24
N LEU A 102 16.59 -78.16 17.82
CA LEU A 102 15.16 -78.01 17.70
C LEU A 102 14.83 -76.71 16.98
N GLU A 103 13.77 -76.72 16.15
CA GLU A 103 13.27 -75.50 15.52
C GLU A 103 12.88 -74.44 16.56
N PRO A 104 13.08 -73.14 16.27
CA PRO A 104 12.58 -72.07 17.12
C PRO A 104 11.06 -72.21 17.35
N GLY A 105 10.65 -72.11 18.61
CA GLY A 105 9.26 -72.36 18.98
C GLY A 105 8.85 -73.84 18.94
N TYR A 106 9.80 -74.77 19.15
CA TYR A 106 9.52 -76.21 19.27
C TYR A 106 8.32 -76.51 20.18
N GLN A 107 7.62 -77.59 19.86
CA GLN A 107 6.42 -78.00 20.60
C GLN A 107 6.72 -79.21 21.49
N MET A 108 6.05 -79.25 22.65
CA MET A 108 6.10 -80.38 23.56
C MET A 108 4.69 -80.86 23.87
N THR A 109 4.46 -82.16 23.71
CA THR A 109 3.20 -82.83 24.07
C THR A 109 3.44 -83.81 25.21
N ASN A 110 2.76 -83.62 26.34
CA ASN A 110 2.89 -84.46 27.54
C ASN A 110 4.35 -84.67 28.02
N GLY A 111 5.17 -83.63 27.89
CA GLY A 111 6.58 -83.65 28.30
C GLY A 111 7.55 -84.23 27.26
N ALA A 112 7.08 -84.75 26.12
CA ALA A 112 7.95 -85.17 25.01
C ALA A 112 8.03 -84.08 23.94
N VAL A 113 9.20 -83.87 23.33
CA VAL A 113 9.35 -82.97 22.19
C VAL A 113 8.70 -83.60 20.96
N ASP A 114 7.91 -82.82 20.23
CA ASP A 114 7.24 -83.30 19.02
C ASP A 114 8.27 -83.55 17.91
N LEU A 115 8.14 -84.67 17.20
CA LEU A 115 9.09 -85.07 16.14
C LEU A 115 9.22 -84.02 15.02
N SER A 116 8.18 -83.23 14.77
CA SER A 116 8.19 -82.14 13.78
C SER A 116 9.09 -80.97 14.17
N SER A 117 9.53 -80.90 15.43
CA SER A 117 10.46 -79.87 15.90
C SER A 117 11.92 -80.29 15.81
N TYR A 118 12.21 -81.52 15.39
CA TYR A 118 13.59 -82.02 15.33
C TYR A 118 14.24 -81.53 14.05
N VAL A 119 15.46 -81.01 14.16
CA VAL A 119 16.26 -80.55 13.03
C VAL A 119 17.34 -81.59 12.79
N LEU A 120 17.18 -82.45 11.79
CA LEU A 120 18.14 -83.51 11.46
C LEU A 120 19.18 -83.02 10.45
N LEU A 121 20.10 -83.91 10.10
CA LEU A 121 21.15 -83.63 9.12
C LEU A 121 20.53 -83.23 7.77
N ARG A 122 20.93 -82.06 7.26
CA ARG A 122 20.45 -81.43 6.01
C ARG A 122 19.01 -80.92 6.06
N ASP A 123 18.37 -80.94 7.22
CA ASP A 123 17.10 -80.25 7.38
C ASP A 123 17.31 -78.74 7.36
N SER A 124 16.26 -78.03 6.97
CA SER A 124 16.21 -76.58 7.16
C SER A 124 16.19 -76.28 8.66
N TYR A 125 16.79 -75.17 9.05
CA TYR A 125 16.71 -74.62 10.39
C TYR A 125 16.38 -73.14 10.31
N ASN A 126 15.34 -72.72 11.03
CA ASN A 126 14.85 -71.34 11.05
C ASN A 126 14.72 -70.75 9.64
N GLU A 127 14.33 -71.55 8.65
CA GLU A 127 14.20 -71.24 7.21
C GLU A 127 15.50 -70.88 6.46
N ALA A 128 16.42 -70.15 7.08
CA ALA A 128 17.61 -69.56 6.44
C ALA A 128 18.78 -70.54 6.29
N TYR A 129 18.83 -71.55 7.16
CA TYR A 129 20.01 -72.37 7.32
C TYR A 129 19.75 -73.83 6.94
N THR A 130 20.81 -74.52 6.55
CA THR A 130 20.84 -75.98 6.46
C THR A 130 21.67 -76.53 7.61
N ALA A 131 21.11 -77.45 8.39
CA ALA A 131 21.78 -78.03 9.55
C ALA A 131 22.79 -79.12 9.16
N ALA A 132 23.96 -79.07 9.77
CA ALA A 132 25.00 -80.07 9.67
C ALA A 132 25.46 -80.49 11.06
N TYR A 133 25.71 -81.79 11.24
CA TYR A 133 26.16 -82.34 12.51
C TYR A 133 27.52 -82.99 12.37
N THR A 134 28.40 -82.72 13.33
CA THR A 134 29.59 -83.53 13.56
C THR A 134 29.55 -84.10 14.98
N TYR A 135 29.83 -85.39 15.08
CA TYR A 135 29.85 -86.13 16.34
C TYR A 135 31.28 -86.59 16.63
N GLY A 136 31.77 -86.40 17.86
CA GLY A 136 33.13 -86.77 18.25
C GLY A 136 33.27 -87.21 19.71
N GLY A 137 34.27 -88.07 19.97
CA GLY A 137 34.72 -88.52 21.30
C GLY A 137 34.34 -89.97 21.66
N GLN A 138 35.34 -90.83 21.91
CA GLN A 138 35.26 -91.99 22.80
C GLN A 138 36.52 -91.99 23.67
N SER A 139 36.37 -91.77 24.98
CA SER A 139 36.26 -92.85 25.97
C SER A 139 36.46 -92.35 27.42
N ASP A 140 37.04 -91.15 27.63
CA ASP A 140 37.37 -90.70 29.00
C ASP A 140 36.76 -89.34 29.43
N ASP A 141 36.43 -88.42 28.51
CA ASP A 141 35.98 -87.03 28.87
C ASP A 141 34.54 -86.64 28.43
N GLY A 142 33.78 -87.55 27.80
CA GLY A 142 32.39 -87.32 27.37
C GLY A 142 32.16 -87.35 25.85
N PHE A 143 30.98 -86.88 25.40
CA PHE A 143 30.56 -86.85 23.99
C PHE A 143 30.40 -85.40 23.49
N LEU A 144 30.96 -85.09 22.32
CA LEU A 144 30.81 -83.80 21.66
C LEU A 144 29.88 -83.93 20.45
N THR A 145 28.80 -83.16 20.47
CA THR A 145 28.01 -82.84 19.28
C THR A 145 28.27 -81.39 18.90
N THR A 146 28.64 -81.15 17.65
CA THR A 146 28.71 -79.80 17.07
C THR A 146 27.65 -79.69 15.99
N ALA A 147 26.68 -78.80 16.21
CA ALA A 147 25.67 -78.42 15.23
C ALA A 147 26.16 -77.17 14.50
N ALA A 148 26.34 -77.27 13.19
CA ALA A 148 26.76 -76.20 12.31
C ALA A 148 25.64 -75.86 11.34
N ASN A 149 25.21 -74.60 11.30
CA ASN A 149 24.14 -74.13 10.44
C ASN A 149 24.69 -73.23 9.35
N ASP A 150 24.58 -73.70 8.12
CA ASP A 150 25.10 -73.01 6.94
C ASP A 150 24.00 -72.25 6.23
N MET A 151 24.15 -70.92 6.15
CA MET A 151 23.17 -70.06 5.49
C MET A 151 23.34 -70.15 3.98
N GLN A 152 22.26 -70.45 3.27
CA GLN A 152 22.21 -70.29 1.82
C GLN A 152 22.09 -68.81 1.49
N THR A 153 22.86 -68.33 0.52
CA THR A 153 22.97 -66.91 0.24
C THR A 153 22.64 -66.51 -1.19
N THR A 154 22.26 -65.25 -1.38
CA THR A 154 22.00 -64.58 -2.65
C THR A 154 22.59 -63.17 -2.63
N LYS A 155 22.44 -62.42 -3.72
CA LYS A 155 22.86 -61.01 -3.83
C LYS A 155 21.76 -60.15 -4.43
N VAL A 156 21.81 -58.85 -4.15
CA VAL A 156 21.00 -57.82 -4.80
C VAL A 156 21.90 -56.68 -5.21
N PHE A 157 21.74 -56.18 -6.43
CA PHE A 157 22.46 -55.01 -6.94
C PHE A 157 21.51 -53.82 -7.11
N ALA A 158 22.06 -52.61 -7.08
CA ALA A 158 21.36 -51.42 -7.54
C ALA A 158 22.29 -50.46 -8.29
N ASP A 159 21.76 -49.77 -9.29
CA ASP A 159 22.46 -48.82 -10.13
C ASP A 159 21.73 -47.47 -10.17
N LYS A 160 22.45 -46.38 -9.97
CA LYS A 160 21.89 -45.03 -9.89
C LYS A 160 22.42 -44.16 -11.04
N THR A 161 21.49 -43.59 -11.78
CA THR A 161 21.77 -42.67 -12.89
C THR A 161 21.19 -41.28 -12.63
N TRP A 162 21.77 -40.26 -13.26
CA TRP A 162 21.36 -38.87 -13.10
C TRP A 162 20.96 -38.27 -14.44
N MET A 163 19.92 -37.44 -14.44
CA MET A 163 19.44 -36.73 -15.62
C MET A 163 19.51 -35.21 -15.41
N PRO A 164 20.21 -34.49 -16.30
CA PRO A 164 21.02 -34.98 -17.44
C PRO A 164 22.37 -35.58 -17.00
N ALA A 165 23.02 -36.30 -17.91
CA ALA A 165 24.32 -36.92 -17.66
C ALA A 165 25.38 -35.86 -17.31
N GLY A 166 25.92 -35.92 -16.09
CA GLY A 166 26.95 -35.01 -15.60
C GLY A 166 26.57 -34.22 -14.34
N GLU A 167 25.28 -34.03 -14.08
CA GLU A 167 24.81 -33.58 -12.75
C GLU A 167 24.90 -34.78 -11.79
N LYS A 168 25.68 -34.65 -10.71
CA LYS A 168 25.74 -35.65 -9.63
C LYS A 168 25.01 -35.09 -8.41
N GLY A 169 24.15 -35.89 -7.78
CA GLY A 169 23.56 -35.51 -6.50
C GLY A 169 24.59 -35.53 -5.37
N ALA A 170 24.24 -34.90 -4.25
CA ALA A 170 25.14 -34.80 -3.10
C ALA A 170 25.36 -36.17 -2.41
N GLN A 171 24.30 -36.97 -2.26
CA GLN A 171 24.29 -38.33 -1.71
C GLN A 171 22.85 -38.88 -1.80
N VAL A 172 22.66 -40.20 -1.95
CA VAL A 172 21.34 -40.86 -1.83
C VAL A 172 21.45 -42.11 -0.97
N THR A 173 20.37 -42.47 -0.27
CA THR A 173 20.33 -43.70 0.54
C THR A 173 19.36 -44.70 -0.07
N LEU A 174 19.85 -45.91 -0.29
CA LEU A 174 19.08 -47.05 -0.77
C LEU A 174 18.75 -47.98 0.39
N HIS A 175 17.48 -48.37 0.48
CA HIS A 175 16.97 -49.29 1.49
C HIS A 175 16.59 -50.61 0.85
N LEU A 176 17.00 -51.71 1.48
CA LEU A 176 16.59 -53.06 1.11
C LEU A 176 15.29 -53.43 1.83
N GLN A 177 14.36 -54.04 1.09
CA GLN A 177 13.12 -54.58 1.61
C GLN A 177 12.94 -56.03 1.16
N TYR A 178 12.21 -56.81 1.96
CA TYR A 178 11.82 -58.18 1.62
C TYR A 178 10.32 -58.39 1.79
N ALA A 179 9.76 -59.32 1.02
CA ALA A 179 8.36 -59.66 1.09
C ALA A 179 8.04 -60.45 2.37
N VAL A 180 6.99 -60.06 3.10
CA VAL A 180 6.47 -60.75 4.29
C VAL A 180 4.98 -61.04 4.14
N PRO A 181 4.47 -62.19 4.63
CA PRO A 181 3.07 -62.56 4.45
C PRO A 181 2.11 -61.54 5.07
N LEU A 182 0.95 -61.32 4.42
CA LEU A 182 -0.10 -60.46 4.97
C LEU A 182 -0.96 -61.26 5.96
N GLU A 183 -1.15 -60.77 7.20
CA GLU A 183 -1.89 -61.49 8.26
C GLU A 183 -3.38 -61.75 7.95
N ASN A 184 -3.99 -61.03 6.99
CA ASN A 184 -5.37 -61.22 6.55
C ASN A 184 -5.56 -60.83 5.06
N PRO A 185 -5.36 -61.75 4.10
CA PRO A 185 -5.49 -61.44 2.69
C PRO A 185 -6.97 -61.41 2.27
N ALA A 186 -7.64 -60.27 2.48
CA ALA A 186 -8.94 -59.98 1.88
C ALA A 186 -8.72 -59.18 0.58
N GLU A 187 -8.75 -59.88 -0.56
CA GLU A 187 -8.59 -59.33 -1.93
C GLU A 187 -7.41 -58.35 -2.11
N GLY A 188 -6.21 -58.87 -2.33
CA GLY A 188 -4.99 -58.10 -2.59
C GLY A 188 -3.75 -59.00 -2.75
N PRO A 189 -2.54 -58.45 -2.97
CA PRO A 189 -1.32 -59.25 -3.02
C PRO A 189 -1.10 -59.99 -1.69
N ALA A 190 -0.60 -61.23 -1.75
CA ALA A 190 -0.46 -62.12 -0.61
C ALA A 190 0.60 -61.68 0.44
N TYR A 191 1.29 -60.57 0.20
CA TYR A 191 2.41 -60.08 0.99
C TYR A 191 2.47 -58.56 1.06
N THR A 192 3.23 -58.04 2.04
CA THR A 192 3.66 -56.64 2.14
C THR A 192 5.19 -56.57 2.20
N TRP A 193 5.76 -55.37 2.14
CA TRP A 193 7.21 -55.16 2.15
C TRP A 193 7.70 -54.70 3.52
N LYS A 194 8.68 -55.42 4.08
CA LYS A 194 9.36 -55.06 5.32
C LYS A 194 10.76 -54.52 5.01
N THR A 195 11.07 -53.32 5.52
CA THR A 195 12.39 -52.71 5.38
C THR A 195 13.39 -53.32 6.35
N LEU A 196 14.57 -53.69 5.86
CA LEU A 196 15.73 -54.02 6.69
C LEU A 196 16.48 -52.73 7.02
N THR A 197 16.07 -52.05 8.10
CA THR A 197 16.56 -50.70 8.42
C THR A 197 18.05 -50.62 8.76
N ALA A 198 18.66 -51.72 9.20
CA ALA A 198 20.08 -51.77 9.56
C ALA A 198 21.00 -51.91 8.32
N VAL A 199 20.47 -52.29 7.16
CA VAL A 199 21.26 -52.66 5.97
C VAL A 199 20.96 -51.75 4.77
N SER A 200 21.16 -50.45 4.96
CA SER A 200 21.08 -49.45 3.89
C SER A 200 22.44 -49.17 3.28
N VAL A 201 22.49 -48.95 1.97
CA VAL A 201 23.69 -48.48 1.27
C VAL A 201 23.51 -47.01 0.96
N THR A 202 24.54 -46.22 1.29
CA THR A 202 24.55 -44.81 0.94
C THR A 202 25.46 -44.63 -0.27
N LEU A 203 24.91 -44.07 -1.34
CA LEU A 203 25.65 -43.78 -2.56
C LEU A 203 26.10 -42.32 -2.55
N ASP A 204 27.41 -42.08 -2.60
CA ASP A 204 28.03 -40.76 -2.76
C ASP A 204 28.85 -40.63 -4.06
N GLY A 205 28.92 -41.70 -4.86
CA GLY A 205 29.66 -41.75 -6.12
C GLY A 205 31.10 -42.22 -5.94
N THR A 206 31.51 -42.60 -4.73
CA THR A 206 32.83 -43.13 -4.41
C THR A 206 32.71 -44.59 -3.99
N ALA A 207 33.51 -45.47 -4.62
CA ALA A 207 33.55 -46.86 -4.18
C ALA A 207 34.10 -46.95 -2.74
N ASP A 208 33.40 -47.70 -1.90
CA ASP A 208 33.79 -47.98 -0.53
C ASP A 208 35.09 -48.81 -0.50
N PRO A 209 36.11 -48.43 0.29
CA PRO A 209 37.39 -49.13 0.33
C PRO A 209 37.37 -50.42 1.17
N ASP A 210 36.32 -50.64 1.95
CA ASP A 210 36.20 -51.71 2.95
C ASP A 210 35.27 -52.83 2.47
N LEU A 211 35.87 -53.92 1.97
CA LEU A 211 35.17 -55.09 1.43
C LEU A 211 34.67 -56.07 2.52
N ASP A 212 34.91 -55.78 3.81
CA ASP A 212 34.42 -56.64 4.89
C ASP A 212 32.94 -56.39 5.22
N LYS A 213 32.38 -55.26 4.76
CA LYS A 213 30.94 -54.97 4.87
C LYS A 213 30.14 -55.81 3.87
N PRO A 214 29.02 -56.42 4.30
CA PRO A 214 28.19 -57.23 3.41
C PRO A 214 27.23 -56.38 2.54
N TYR A 215 27.27 -55.06 2.65
CA TYR A 215 26.54 -54.14 1.79
C TYR A 215 27.28 -52.81 1.70
N TYR A 216 27.53 -52.33 0.48
CA TYR A 216 28.41 -51.18 0.24
C TYR A 216 28.26 -50.63 -1.19
N GLU A 217 28.82 -49.44 -1.43
CA GLU A 217 28.98 -48.87 -2.77
C GLU A 217 30.21 -49.50 -3.44
N TYR A 218 30.00 -50.47 -4.34
CA TYR A 218 31.12 -51.24 -4.93
C TYR A 218 31.76 -50.56 -6.15
N ALA A 219 31.05 -49.60 -6.76
CA ALA A 219 31.52 -48.75 -7.84
C ALA A 219 30.72 -47.45 -7.82
N GLU A 220 31.19 -46.42 -8.52
CA GLU A 220 30.51 -45.13 -8.61
C GLU A 220 29.01 -45.29 -8.93
N TRP A 221 28.17 -44.88 -7.97
CA TRP A 221 26.71 -44.94 -8.00
C TRP A 221 26.10 -46.36 -8.10
N LYS A 222 26.83 -47.39 -7.65
CA LYS A 222 26.40 -48.80 -7.70
C LYS A 222 26.51 -49.47 -6.34
N ALA A 223 25.40 -50.00 -5.86
CA ALA A 223 25.30 -50.71 -4.58
C ALA A 223 25.22 -52.22 -4.77
N VAL A 224 25.71 -52.95 -3.77
CA VAL A 224 25.52 -54.40 -3.65
C VAL A 224 25.15 -54.74 -2.20
N TRP A 225 24.29 -55.74 -2.04
CA TRP A 225 24.09 -56.49 -0.80
C TRP A 225 24.51 -57.94 -1.05
N GLU A 226 25.59 -58.36 -0.41
CA GLU A 226 26.18 -59.69 -0.52
C GLU A 226 25.78 -60.58 0.65
N ASN A 227 25.88 -61.90 0.49
CA ASN A 227 25.54 -62.87 1.54
C ASN A 227 24.11 -62.69 2.08
N LEU A 228 23.18 -62.16 1.28
CA LEU A 228 21.79 -62.05 1.69
C LEU A 228 21.19 -63.44 1.90
N PRO A 229 20.31 -63.67 2.87
CA PRO A 229 19.69 -64.97 3.05
C PRO A 229 18.87 -65.33 1.80
N ALA A 230 19.13 -66.49 1.20
CA ALA A 230 18.26 -67.01 0.14
C ALA A 230 16.83 -67.22 0.65
N ARG A 231 16.70 -67.53 1.96
CA ARG A 231 15.44 -67.55 2.71
C ARG A 231 15.56 -66.77 3.99
N MET A 232 15.01 -65.57 4.02
CA MET A 232 14.89 -64.75 5.22
C MET A 232 13.79 -65.33 6.13
N PRO A 233 14.07 -65.60 7.42
CA PRO A 233 13.06 -66.06 8.37
C PRO A 233 11.81 -65.17 8.39
N GLY A 234 10.64 -65.79 8.26
CA GLY A 234 9.35 -65.12 8.25
C GLY A 234 9.05 -64.34 6.96
N SER A 235 9.81 -64.59 5.90
CA SER A 235 9.50 -64.05 4.57
C SER A 235 8.34 -64.78 3.90
N TYR A 236 7.72 -64.12 2.93
CA TYR A 236 6.68 -64.74 2.12
C TYR A 236 7.32 -65.65 1.07
N LEU A 237 7.05 -66.96 1.18
CA LEU A 237 7.48 -67.99 0.25
C LEU A 237 6.23 -68.64 -0.38
N PRO A 238 5.98 -68.46 -1.69
CA PRO A 238 4.76 -68.98 -2.32
C PRO A 238 4.73 -70.52 -2.44
N ASP A 239 5.90 -71.16 -2.42
CA ASP A 239 6.05 -72.62 -2.42
C ASP A 239 7.32 -73.06 -1.64
N PRO A 240 7.44 -74.35 -1.28
CA PRO A 240 8.53 -74.86 -0.45
C PRO A 240 9.92 -74.79 -1.07
N ASP A 241 10.06 -74.45 -2.36
CA ASP A 241 11.33 -74.35 -3.10
C ASP A 241 11.69 -72.89 -3.46
N SER A 242 10.81 -71.93 -3.17
CA SER A 242 11.02 -70.50 -3.45
C SER A 242 12.10 -69.84 -2.58
N GLU A 243 12.70 -68.77 -3.08
CA GLU A 243 13.59 -67.89 -2.32
C GLU A 243 12.86 -66.59 -1.92
N THR A 244 13.42 -65.87 -0.96
CA THR A 244 12.88 -64.58 -0.52
C THR A 244 12.92 -63.54 -1.64
N GLU A 245 11.78 -62.91 -1.89
CA GLU A 245 11.73 -61.79 -2.81
C GLU A 245 12.24 -60.50 -2.14
N TYR A 246 13.32 -59.94 -2.71
CA TYR A 246 13.88 -58.66 -2.30
C TYR A 246 13.56 -57.53 -3.29
N ARG A 247 13.48 -56.30 -2.79
CA ARG A 247 13.50 -55.08 -3.61
C ARG A 247 14.30 -53.95 -2.94
N VAL A 248 14.72 -52.99 -3.76
CA VAL A 248 15.40 -51.78 -3.30
C VAL A 248 14.48 -50.57 -3.47
N THR A 249 14.53 -49.64 -2.52
CA THR A 249 13.84 -48.34 -2.59
C THR A 249 14.82 -47.21 -2.32
N GLU A 250 14.67 -46.08 -3.00
CA GLU A 250 15.49 -44.89 -2.80
C GLU A 250 14.79 -43.85 -1.92
N ALA A 251 15.54 -43.22 -1.01
CA ALA A 251 15.14 -41.98 -0.37
C ALA A 251 15.64 -40.77 -1.18
N VAL A 252 14.73 -40.09 -1.89
CA VAL A 252 15.08 -38.97 -2.77
C VAL A 252 15.17 -37.65 -1.98
N SER A 253 16.18 -36.82 -2.29
CA SER A 253 16.32 -35.47 -1.72
C SER A 253 15.51 -34.44 -2.50
N GLY A 254 15.03 -33.37 -1.84
CA GLY A 254 14.13 -32.38 -2.45
C GLY A 254 14.66 -31.59 -3.67
N SER A 255 15.98 -31.64 -3.95
CA SER A 255 16.57 -31.02 -5.15
C SER A 255 16.49 -31.90 -6.40
N TYR A 256 15.94 -33.11 -6.27
CA TYR A 256 15.84 -34.11 -7.31
C TYR A 256 14.47 -34.81 -7.23
N VAL A 257 14.00 -35.30 -8.37
CA VAL A 257 12.83 -36.17 -8.44
C VAL A 257 13.24 -37.49 -9.09
N GLN A 258 12.79 -38.62 -8.56
CA GLN A 258 12.98 -39.92 -9.22
C GLN A 258 12.07 -39.96 -10.44
N VAL A 259 12.63 -40.32 -11.60
CA VAL A 259 11.90 -40.43 -12.87
C VAL A 259 11.89 -41.87 -13.36
N GLY A 260 10.70 -42.37 -13.68
CA GLY A 260 10.46 -43.74 -14.10
C GLY A 260 10.31 -44.73 -12.94
N ASP A 261 9.74 -45.90 -13.25
CA ASP A 261 9.65 -47.01 -12.31
C ASP A 261 11.04 -47.62 -12.09
N THR A 262 11.28 -48.11 -10.88
CA THR A 262 12.46 -48.93 -10.60
C THR A 262 12.44 -50.16 -11.50
N LYS A 263 13.41 -50.25 -12.41
CA LYS A 263 13.55 -51.42 -13.29
C LYS A 263 14.31 -52.51 -12.55
N LYS A 264 13.73 -53.71 -12.51
CA LYS A 264 14.38 -54.94 -12.02
C LYS A 264 14.92 -55.70 -13.24
N GLU A 265 16.23 -55.74 -13.38
CA GLU A 265 16.93 -56.51 -14.41
C GLU A 265 17.77 -57.62 -13.75
N ASN A 266 18.33 -58.53 -14.55
CA ASN A 266 19.24 -59.57 -14.06
C ASN A 266 20.68 -59.20 -14.41
N LYS A 267 21.56 -59.23 -13.41
CA LYS A 267 22.99 -59.00 -13.55
C LYS A 267 23.74 -60.32 -13.39
N THR A 268 24.56 -60.69 -14.37
CA THR A 268 25.52 -61.79 -14.23
C THR A 268 26.74 -61.31 -13.46
N ASP A 269 27.04 -61.97 -12.35
CA ASP A 269 28.24 -61.79 -11.54
C ASP A 269 29.12 -63.07 -11.62
N VAL A 270 30.28 -63.07 -10.97
CA VAL A 270 31.27 -64.18 -11.05
C VAL A 270 30.74 -65.54 -10.60
N ASP A 271 29.75 -65.57 -9.71
CA ASP A 271 29.22 -66.76 -9.05
C ASP A 271 27.74 -67.05 -9.37
N GLY A 272 27.06 -66.19 -10.16
CA GLY A 272 25.64 -66.38 -10.42
C GLY A 272 24.96 -65.25 -11.19
N THR A 273 23.64 -65.26 -11.18
CA THR A 273 22.79 -64.20 -11.76
C THR A 273 21.84 -63.70 -10.70
N TYR A 274 21.82 -62.38 -10.49
CA TYR A 274 21.14 -61.74 -9.37
C TYR A 274 20.31 -60.54 -9.84
N PRO A 275 19.26 -60.14 -9.10
CA PRO A 275 18.48 -58.96 -9.44
C PRO A 275 19.30 -57.66 -9.29
N GLU A 276 19.14 -56.74 -10.24
CA GLU A 276 19.66 -55.37 -10.23
C GLU A 276 18.52 -54.36 -10.36
N PHE A 277 18.48 -53.38 -9.45
CA PHE A 277 17.47 -52.32 -9.42
C PHE A 277 18.05 -51.00 -9.95
N GLN A 278 17.48 -50.46 -11.02
CA GLN A 278 17.94 -49.21 -11.64
C GLN A 278 17.08 -48.02 -11.22
N PHE A 279 17.72 -46.94 -10.80
CA PHE A 279 17.10 -45.67 -10.41
C PHE A 279 17.63 -44.52 -11.27
N THR A 280 16.76 -43.57 -11.60
CA THR A 280 17.14 -42.35 -12.33
C THR A 280 16.56 -41.14 -11.61
N ASN A 281 17.40 -40.17 -11.24
CA ASN A 281 16.91 -38.91 -10.67
C ASN A 281 17.17 -37.76 -11.62
N LYS A 282 16.14 -36.93 -11.80
CA LYS A 282 16.18 -35.71 -12.59
C LYS A 282 16.41 -34.52 -11.67
N ALA A 283 17.38 -33.67 -12.02
CA ALA A 283 17.64 -32.43 -11.31
C ALA A 283 16.49 -31.44 -11.52
N VAL A 284 15.88 -30.97 -10.43
CA VAL A 284 14.78 -30.01 -10.48
C VAL A 284 15.07 -28.74 -9.68
N THR A 285 14.29 -27.70 -9.95
CA THR A 285 14.33 -26.38 -9.32
C THR A 285 12.91 -25.88 -9.10
N SER A 286 12.77 -24.67 -8.54
CA SER A 286 11.47 -24.02 -8.34
C SER A 286 11.56 -22.53 -8.62
N LEU A 287 10.43 -21.92 -8.96
CA LEU A 287 10.26 -20.47 -9.06
C LEU A 287 9.17 -20.05 -8.07
N THR A 288 9.52 -19.17 -7.13
CA THR A 288 8.55 -18.44 -6.31
C THR A 288 8.14 -17.18 -7.04
N VAL A 289 6.83 -16.92 -7.12
CA VAL A 289 6.27 -15.70 -7.69
C VAL A 289 5.51 -14.95 -6.60
N GLU A 290 5.78 -13.66 -6.47
CA GLU A 290 5.13 -12.76 -5.52
C GLU A 290 4.55 -11.56 -6.25
N LYS A 291 3.31 -11.19 -5.92
CA LYS A 291 2.64 -10.03 -6.52
C LYS A 291 2.47 -8.92 -5.47
N LYS A 292 2.88 -7.71 -5.87
CA LYS A 292 2.72 -6.47 -5.11
C LYS A 292 1.76 -5.54 -5.85
N TRP A 293 0.98 -4.79 -5.09
CA TRP A 293 0.01 -3.83 -5.60
C TRP A 293 0.32 -2.46 -5.05
N HIS A 294 0.76 -1.55 -5.91
CA HIS A 294 0.98 -0.13 -5.64
C HIS A 294 -0.13 0.66 -6.35
N THR A 295 -1.37 0.34 -5.98
CA THR A 295 -2.60 0.86 -6.56
C THR A 295 -3.61 1.10 -5.44
N ALA A 296 -4.66 1.87 -5.71
CA ALA A 296 -5.84 1.87 -4.87
C ALA A 296 -6.43 0.46 -4.70
N ASP A 297 -7.02 0.16 -3.54
CA ASP A 297 -7.58 -1.17 -3.22
C ASP A 297 -8.66 -1.62 -4.20
N ALA A 298 -9.48 -0.68 -4.69
CA ALA A 298 -10.54 -0.97 -5.66
C ALA A 298 -10.02 -1.51 -7.00
N LYS A 299 -8.74 -1.27 -7.32
CA LYS A 299 -8.11 -1.73 -8.56
C LYS A 299 -7.45 -3.13 -8.42
N LYS A 300 -7.43 -3.73 -7.22
CA LYS A 300 -6.80 -5.03 -6.99
C LYS A 300 -7.75 -6.16 -7.42
N HIS A 301 -7.32 -7.00 -8.35
CA HIS A 301 -8.08 -8.18 -8.81
C HIS A 301 -7.16 -9.38 -9.06
N PRO A 302 -7.67 -10.63 -9.03
CA PRO A 302 -6.86 -11.79 -9.38
C PRO A 302 -6.19 -11.62 -10.74
N ILE A 303 -4.92 -12.01 -10.84
CA ILE A 303 -4.16 -11.99 -12.08
C ILE A 303 -3.73 -13.41 -12.43
N THR A 304 -3.67 -13.72 -13.73
CA THR A 304 -3.07 -14.97 -14.20
C THR A 304 -1.65 -14.67 -14.65
N MET A 305 -0.71 -15.53 -14.26
CA MET A 305 0.67 -15.46 -14.76
C MET A 305 1.03 -16.71 -15.56
N GLU A 306 2.03 -16.55 -16.40
CA GLU A 306 2.59 -17.60 -17.24
C GLU A 306 4.06 -17.81 -16.90
N LEU A 307 4.49 -19.08 -16.89
CA LEU A 307 5.89 -19.44 -16.65
C LEU A 307 6.69 -19.43 -17.97
N TRP A 308 7.86 -18.79 -17.93
CA TRP A 308 8.80 -18.69 -19.04
C TRP A 308 10.18 -19.19 -18.62
N ARG A 309 10.97 -19.67 -19.59
CA ARG A 309 12.34 -20.11 -19.38
C ARG A 309 13.27 -19.78 -20.54
N THR A 310 14.56 -19.67 -20.24
CA THR A 310 15.63 -19.48 -21.23
C THR A 310 16.94 -20.10 -20.75
N THR A 311 17.89 -20.37 -21.65
CA THR A 311 19.27 -20.76 -21.30
C THR A 311 20.25 -19.58 -21.35
N ASP A 312 19.83 -18.40 -21.82
CA ASP A 312 20.64 -17.19 -21.84
C ASP A 312 20.12 -16.21 -20.78
N LYS A 313 20.94 -15.95 -19.76
CA LYS A 313 20.59 -15.03 -18.66
C LYS A 313 20.23 -13.61 -19.14
N ASN A 314 20.71 -13.19 -20.31
CA ASN A 314 20.43 -11.85 -20.84
C ASN A 314 19.01 -11.74 -21.45
N LEU A 315 18.31 -12.87 -21.60
CA LEU A 315 16.95 -12.93 -22.16
C LEU A 315 15.86 -13.04 -21.08
N ILE A 316 16.21 -13.03 -19.79
CA ILE A 316 15.24 -13.06 -18.69
C ILE A 316 14.26 -11.88 -18.82
N GLY A 317 12.97 -12.17 -18.65
CA GLY A 317 11.88 -11.18 -18.79
C GLY A 317 11.48 -10.86 -20.23
N LYS A 318 12.14 -11.42 -21.25
CA LYS A 318 11.73 -11.25 -22.65
C LYS A 318 10.64 -12.27 -23.03
N THR A 319 9.85 -11.95 -24.04
CA THR A 319 8.86 -12.87 -24.64
C THR A 319 8.97 -12.79 -26.17
N GLY A 320 8.58 -13.86 -26.87
CA GLY A 320 8.51 -13.88 -28.33
C GLY A 320 9.85 -13.77 -29.07
N VAL A 321 10.98 -13.97 -28.39
CA VAL A 321 12.34 -13.96 -28.97
C VAL A 321 12.92 -15.38 -29.06
N ASP A 322 13.83 -15.60 -30.00
CA ASP A 322 14.52 -16.89 -30.14
C ASP A 322 15.36 -17.21 -28.89
N GLY A 323 15.36 -18.47 -28.45
CA GLY A 323 16.00 -18.91 -27.20
C GLY A 323 15.20 -18.64 -25.91
N VAL A 324 13.96 -18.15 -26.03
CA VAL A 324 13.00 -18.02 -24.92
C VAL A 324 11.79 -18.91 -25.20
N GLU A 325 11.38 -19.69 -24.19
CA GLU A 325 10.27 -20.63 -24.29
C GLU A 325 9.24 -20.37 -23.20
N GLN A 326 7.97 -20.29 -23.58
CA GLN A 326 6.86 -20.41 -22.62
C GLN A 326 6.75 -21.88 -22.19
N VAL A 327 6.62 -22.13 -20.89
CA VAL A 327 6.44 -23.49 -20.37
C VAL A 327 4.97 -23.87 -20.50
N ALA A 328 4.64 -24.64 -21.54
CA ALA A 328 3.27 -24.99 -21.89
C ALA A 328 2.49 -25.58 -20.70
N GLY A 329 1.28 -25.05 -20.45
CA GLY A 329 0.39 -25.51 -19.38
C GLY A 329 0.75 -25.05 -17.96
N MET A 330 1.87 -24.34 -17.77
CA MET A 330 2.30 -23.81 -16.47
C MET A 330 1.83 -22.37 -16.30
N THR A 331 0.59 -22.23 -15.88
CA THR A 331 -0.02 -20.95 -15.47
C THR A 331 -0.55 -21.08 -14.05
N ALA A 332 -0.61 -19.97 -13.31
CA ALA A 332 -1.40 -19.95 -12.09
C ALA A 332 -1.96 -18.57 -11.79
N GLU A 333 -3.01 -18.54 -10.98
CA GLU A 333 -3.66 -17.32 -10.52
C GLU A 333 -3.00 -16.83 -9.23
N LEU A 334 -2.71 -15.54 -9.14
CA LEU A 334 -2.37 -14.85 -7.89
C LEU A 334 -3.56 -14.03 -7.44
N SER A 335 -3.96 -14.21 -6.19
CA SER A 335 -5.13 -13.54 -5.61
C SER A 335 -4.95 -13.35 -4.11
N ALA A 336 -5.87 -12.60 -3.48
CA ALA A 336 -5.86 -12.44 -2.02
C ALA A 336 -5.92 -13.79 -1.27
N ALA A 337 -6.57 -14.81 -1.84
CA ALA A 337 -6.73 -16.12 -1.22
C ALA A 337 -5.41 -16.88 -1.05
N ASN A 338 -4.43 -16.65 -1.93
CA ASN A 338 -3.09 -17.24 -1.84
C ASN A 338 -2.02 -16.24 -1.36
N ASN A 339 -2.46 -15.15 -0.72
CA ASN A 339 -1.60 -14.05 -0.28
C ASN A 339 -0.72 -13.52 -1.41
N TRP A 340 -1.26 -13.49 -2.64
CA TRP A 340 -0.55 -12.99 -3.82
C TRP A 340 0.78 -13.71 -4.06
N ARG A 341 0.86 -15.00 -3.73
CA ARG A 341 2.07 -15.80 -3.82
C ARG A 341 1.82 -17.19 -4.40
N HIS A 342 2.71 -17.64 -5.27
CA HIS A 342 2.69 -18.98 -5.86
C HIS A 342 4.10 -19.56 -5.97
N ILE A 343 4.21 -20.90 -5.99
CA ILE A 343 5.48 -21.59 -6.25
C ILE A 343 5.26 -22.60 -7.38
N PHE A 344 5.99 -22.43 -8.47
CA PHE A 344 6.17 -23.47 -9.48
C PHE A 344 7.28 -24.41 -9.02
N GLY A 345 6.92 -25.64 -8.65
CA GLY A 345 7.86 -26.69 -8.25
C GLY A 345 8.24 -27.64 -9.40
N GLU A 346 9.18 -28.54 -9.12
CA GLU A 346 9.58 -29.64 -10.02
C GLU A 346 9.98 -29.20 -11.44
N LEU A 347 10.55 -28.00 -11.56
CA LEU A 347 10.98 -27.44 -12.83
C LEU A 347 12.32 -28.01 -13.26
N ASP A 348 12.53 -28.24 -14.56
CA ASP A 348 13.79 -28.78 -15.06
C ASP A 348 14.94 -27.81 -14.82
N LYS A 349 15.99 -28.24 -14.10
CA LYS A 349 17.13 -27.36 -13.80
C LYS A 349 17.95 -27.03 -15.06
N VAL A 350 17.95 -27.93 -16.04
CA VAL A 350 18.81 -27.91 -17.23
C VAL A 350 18.09 -28.56 -18.41
N ASN A 351 18.49 -28.21 -19.64
CA ASN A 351 17.95 -28.78 -20.87
C ASN A 351 18.64 -30.11 -21.28
N SER A 352 18.25 -30.67 -22.43
CA SER A 352 18.84 -31.90 -22.98
C SER A 352 20.33 -31.81 -23.31
N GLN A 353 20.87 -30.60 -23.53
CA GLN A 353 22.29 -30.35 -23.75
C GLN A 353 23.05 -30.01 -22.45
N ASN A 354 22.43 -30.22 -21.28
CA ASN A 354 22.99 -29.88 -19.97
C ASN A 354 23.26 -28.37 -19.77
N GLN A 355 22.49 -27.50 -20.42
CA GLN A 355 22.53 -26.05 -20.21
C GLN A 355 21.48 -25.64 -19.17
N LYS A 356 21.85 -24.79 -18.20
CA LYS A 356 20.97 -24.32 -17.12
C LYS A 356 19.78 -23.52 -17.66
N TYR A 357 18.59 -23.80 -17.13
CA TYR A 357 17.42 -22.95 -17.35
C TYR A 357 17.36 -21.82 -16.31
N TYR A 358 16.99 -20.64 -16.78
CA TYR A 358 16.57 -19.49 -15.98
C TYR A 358 15.06 -19.35 -16.13
N TYR A 359 14.33 -19.44 -15.02
CA TYR A 359 12.88 -19.32 -14.99
C TYR A 359 12.45 -17.95 -14.51
N TYR A 360 11.35 -17.44 -15.08
CA TYR A 360 10.70 -16.21 -14.67
C TYR A 360 9.21 -16.28 -14.99
N ALA A 361 8.41 -15.46 -14.31
CA ALA A 361 6.97 -15.37 -14.54
C ALA A 361 6.60 -14.00 -15.12
N ILE A 362 5.58 -13.98 -15.96
CA ILE A 362 5.04 -12.75 -16.56
C ILE A 362 3.52 -12.74 -16.35
N GLU A 363 2.94 -11.58 -16.09
CA GLU A 363 1.49 -11.40 -15.99
C GLU A 363 0.86 -11.54 -17.38
N GLN A 364 -0.21 -12.33 -17.46
CA GLN A 364 -0.91 -12.60 -18.71
C GLN A 364 -1.86 -11.44 -19.04
N GLY A 365 -1.82 -11.00 -20.30
CA GLY A 365 -2.72 -9.97 -20.83
C GLY A 365 -2.08 -8.59 -20.90
N THR A 366 -2.89 -7.60 -21.27
CA THR A 366 -2.49 -6.19 -21.25
C THR A 366 -2.91 -5.62 -19.89
N PRO A 367 -2.02 -4.91 -19.18
CA PRO A 367 -2.39 -4.18 -17.97
C PRO A 367 -3.52 -3.19 -18.26
N ASP A 368 -4.27 -2.83 -17.23
CA ASP A 368 -5.26 -1.75 -17.34
C ASP A 368 -4.59 -0.45 -17.84
N GLU A 369 -5.31 0.40 -18.59
CA GLU A 369 -4.74 1.61 -19.24
C GLU A 369 -4.07 2.56 -18.25
N ASP A 370 -4.50 2.54 -16.99
CA ASP A 370 -4.00 3.35 -15.88
C ASP A 370 -3.00 2.60 -14.98
N MET A 371 -2.39 1.52 -15.48
CA MET A 371 -1.38 0.74 -14.76
C MET A 371 -0.09 0.47 -15.54
N GLU A 372 1.01 0.42 -14.79
CA GLU A 372 2.30 -0.11 -15.23
C GLU A 372 2.60 -1.41 -14.48
N VAL A 373 3.07 -2.44 -15.20
CA VAL A 373 3.57 -3.69 -14.59
C VAL A 373 5.09 -3.71 -14.61
N ILE A 374 5.67 -3.84 -13.41
CA ILE A 374 7.11 -3.84 -13.18
C ILE A 374 7.52 -5.23 -12.72
N TYR A 375 8.53 -5.80 -13.38
CA TYR A 375 9.06 -7.12 -13.07
C TYR A 375 10.45 -7.04 -12.44
N ASP A 376 10.64 -7.81 -11.37
CA ASP A 376 11.96 -8.10 -10.78
C ASP A 376 12.15 -9.62 -10.75
N HIS A 377 13.04 -10.14 -11.59
CA HIS A 377 13.22 -11.57 -11.81
C HIS A 377 14.29 -12.21 -10.92
N GLY A 378 14.81 -11.47 -9.93
CA GLY A 378 15.89 -11.92 -9.06
C GLY A 378 17.21 -12.11 -9.81
N GLU A 379 18.33 -11.91 -9.12
CA GLU A 379 19.65 -12.10 -9.72
C GLU A 379 20.02 -13.60 -9.73
N PRO A 380 20.20 -14.23 -10.91
CA PRO A 380 20.59 -15.62 -10.95
C PRO A 380 22.06 -15.77 -10.55
N THR A 381 22.32 -16.56 -9.50
CA THR A 381 23.68 -17.03 -9.19
C THR A 381 23.92 -18.42 -9.76
N GLU A 382 25.20 -18.78 -9.93
CA GLU A 382 25.57 -20.12 -10.38
C GLU A 382 25.00 -21.22 -9.46
N THR A 383 24.84 -20.91 -8.17
CA THR A 383 24.32 -21.81 -7.13
C THR A 383 22.83 -21.66 -6.83
N THR A 384 22.10 -20.75 -7.50
CA THR A 384 20.67 -20.52 -7.21
C THR A 384 19.86 -21.77 -7.55
N VAL A 385 19.25 -22.39 -6.53
CA VAL A 385 18.38 -23.58 -6.62
C VAL A 385 16.90 -23.21 -6.65
N ALA A 386 16.55 -21.97 -6.26
CA ALA A 386 15.19 -21.44 -6.29
C ALA A 386 15.20 -20.01 -6.82
N PHE A 387 14.40 -19.76 -7.85
CA PHE A 387 14.23 -18.46 -8.47
C PHE A 387 13.12 -17.68 -7.76
N THR A 388 13.15 -16.35 -7.91
CA THR A 388 12.08 -15.46 -7.44
C THR A 388 11.68 -14.53 -8.55
N THR A 389 10.38 -14.31 -8.77
CA THR A 389 9.88 -13.20 -9.58
C THR A 389 8.92 -12.38 -8.74
N ALA A 390 9.20 -11.09 -8.57
CA ALA A 390 8.27 -10.12 -8.03
C ALA A 390 7.61 -9.36 -9.18
N ILE A 391 6.28 -9.36 -9.19
CA ILE A 391 5.45 -8.60 -10.13
C ILE A 391 4.84 -7.45 -9.35
N THR A 392 4.97 -6.21 -9.80
CA THR A 392 4.38 -5.03 -9.14
C THR A 392 3.50 -4.30 -10.14
N ASN A 393 2.21 -4.13 -9.83
CA ASN A 393 1.35 -3.26 -10.63
C ASN A 393 1.28 -1.92 -9.92
N ARG A 394 1.62 -0.86 -10.64
CA ARG A 394 1.59 0.52 -10.17
C ARG A 394 0.45 1.25 -10.87
N GLY A 395 -0.43 1.85 -10.10
CA GLY A 395 -1.58 2.58 -10.60
C GLY A 395 -1.27 4.07 -10.78
N TYR A 396 -1.95 4.66 -11.75
CA TYR A 396 -1.88 6.08 -12.05
C TYR A 396 -3.29 6.69 -12.07
N THR A 397 -3.34 7.99 -11.81
CA THR A 397 -4.54 8.81 -11.86
C THR A 397 -4.21 10.18 -12.43
N ASP A 398 -5.22 10.77 -13.06
CA ASP A 398 -5.18 12.17 -13.49
C ASP A 398 -5.79 13.04 -12.38
N ILE A 399 -5.18 14.20 -12.13
CA ILE A 399 -5.60 15.13 -11.07
C ILE A 399 -6.09 16.42 -11.71
N PRO A 400 -7.42 16.58 -11.89
CA PRO A 400 -8.01 17.81 -12.40
C PRO A 400 -7.99 18.90 -11.32
N VAL A 401 -7.64 20.11 -11.71
CA VAL A 401 -7.64 21.31 -10.85
C VAL A 401 -8.40 22.44 -11.53
N SER A 402 -9.06 23.26 -10.72
CA SER A 402 -9.82 24.42 -11.20
C SER A 402 -9.47 25.68 -10.42
N LYS A 403 -9.29 26.78 -11.12
CA LYS A 403 -9.11 28.11 -10.58
C LYS A 403 -10.28 29.01 -10.99
N THR A 404 -11.04 29.49 -10.02
CA THR A 404 -12.14 30.43 -10.24
C THR A 404 -11.70 31.86 -9.91
N TRP A 405 -12.12 32.83 -10.70
CA TRP A 405 -11.94 34.26 -10.51
C TRP A 405 -13.29 34.92 -10.16
N ARG A 406 -13.31 35.74 -9.11
CA ARG A 406 -14.44 36.56 -8.65
C ARG A 406 -14.01 38.02 -8.63
N ASP A 407 -13.95 38.59 -9.82
CA ASP A 407 -13.37 39.90 -10.14
C ASP A 407 -14.19 40.65 -11.19
N ASP A 408 -15.51 40.39 -11.23
CA ASP A 408 -16.44 40.95 -12.21
C ASP A 408 -16.00 40.72 -13.66
N SER A 409 -15.63 39.48 -13.98
CA SER A 409 -15.08 39.08 -15.29
C SER A 409 -13.90 39.96 -15.74
N ASP A 410 -13.00 40.24 -14.80
CA ASP A 410 -11.84 41.12 -14.97
C ASP A 410 -12.20 42.55 -15.43
N ALA A 411 -13.35 43.10 -15.02
CA ALA A 411 -13.77 44.46 -15.38
C ALA A 411 -12.75 45.55 -14.97
N GLN A 412 -11.88 45.26 -13.99
CA GLN A 412 -10.85 46.18 -13.52
C GLN A 412 -9.49 45.99 -14.21
N GLY A 413 -9.31 44.95 -15.04
CA GLY A 413 -8.03 44.63 -15.70
C GLY A 413 -6.90 44.31 -14.71
N LEU A 414 -7.24 43.77 -13.54
CA LEU A 414 -6.29 43.46 -12.46
C LEU A 414 -5.95 41.96 -12.40
N ARG A 415 -6.66 41.11 -13.16
CA ARG A 415 -6.33 39.69 -13.26
C ARG A 415 -4.95 39.54 -13.88
N PRO A 416 -4.02 38.77 -13.27
CA PRO A 416 -2.71 38.56 -13.86
C PRO A 416 -2.83 37.73 -15.15
N GLU A 417 -1.94 37.99 -16.12
CA GLU A 417 -1.91 37.22 -17.37
C GLU A 417 -1.65 35.73 -17.15
N THR A 418 -0.90 35.41 -16.09
CA THR A 418 -0.53 34.04 -15.73
C THR A 418 -0.60 33.80 -14.23
N LEU A 419 -0.87 32.56 -13.83
CA LEU A 419 -0.87 32.12 -12.43
C LEU A 419 -0.07 30.82 -12.30
N LYS A 420 0.94 30.81 -11.42
CA LYS A 420 1.67 29.59 -11.08
C LYS A 420 0.93 28.80 -10.00
N LEU A 421 0.65 27.54 -10.28
CA LEU A 421 0.16 26.55 -9.31
C LEU A 421 1.20 25.47 -9.08
N THR A 422 1.41 25.11 -7.82
CA THR A 422 2.26 23.98 -7.42
C THR A 422 1.37 22.87 -6.87
N LEU A 423 1.43 21.70 -7.50
CA LEU A 423 0.78 20.48 -7.02
C LEU A 423 1.66 19.81 -5.98
N TYR A 424 1.09 19.52 -4.83
CA TYR A 424 1.70 18.79 -3.75
C TYR A 424 1.02 17.44 -3.54
N ARG A 425 1.77 16.50 -2.97
CA ARG A 425 1.24 15.21 -2.53
C ARG A 425 1.84 14.77 -1.19
N ARG A 426 1.15 13.87 -0.50
CA ARG A 426 1.64 13.17 0.70
C ARG A 426 0.87 11.88 0.93
N THR A 427 1.47 10.95 1.68
CA THR A 427 0.81 9.72 2.13
C THR A 427 0.33 9.82 3.58
N ASP A 428 1.08 10.55 4.43
CA ASP A 428 0.70 10.85 5.81
C ASP A 428 0.16 12.29 5.92
N PRO A 429 -1.10 12.51 6.36
CA PRO A 429 -1.65 13.84 6.58
C PRO A 429 -0.86 14.72 7.56
N ALA A 430 -0.06 14.13 8.45
CA ALA A 430 0.81 14.87 9.38
C ALA A 430 2.17 15.25 8.77
N ALA A 431 2.57 14.63 7.64
CA ALA A 431 3.81 14.94 6.97
C ALA A 431 3.71 16.21 6.12
N GLN A 432 4.88 16.84 5.92
CA GLN A 432 5.02 17.93 4.95
C GLN A 432 4.81 17.38 3.53
N GLY A 433 4.08 18.12 2.70
CA GLY A 433 3.88 17.76 1.31
C GLY A 433 5.16 17.82 0.49
N GLU A 434 5.30 16.88 -0.43
CA GLU A 434 6.31 16.94 -1.48
C GLU A 434 5.71 17.51 -2.77
N VAL A 435 6.52 18.24 -3.55
CA VAL A 435 6.10 18.78 -4.84
C VAL A 435 5.95 17.64 -5.84
N ALA A 436 4.77 17.51 -6.43
CA ALA A 436 4.42 16.51 -7.44
C ALA A 436 4.43 17.09 -8.87
N GLY A 437 4.22 18.41 -9.01
CA GLY A 437 4.23 19.09 -10.30
C GLY A 437 4.04 20.60 -10.16
N GLU A 438 4.30 21.33 -11.24
CA GLU A 438 4.03 22.77 -11.33
C GLU A 438 3.37 23.06 -12.69
N VAL A 439 2.45 24.02 -12.72
CA VAL A 439 1.84 24.51 -13.95
C VAL A 439 1.69 26.03 -13.89
N THR A 440 1.84 26.67 -15.04
CA THR A 440 1.50 28.09 -15.22
C THR A 440 0.24 28.18 -16.06
N LEU A 441 -0.87 28.57 -15.42
CA LEU A 441 -2.15 28.80 -16.09
C LEU A 441 -2.17 30.20 -16.71
N SER A 442 -3.02 30.37 -17.73
CA SER A 442 -3.33 31.65 -18.36
C SER A 442 -4.78 31.62 -18.88
N ALA A 443 -5.23 32.71 -19.51
CA ALA A 443 -6.54 32.76 -20.18
C ALA A 443 -6.76 31.62 -21.21
N LYS A 444 -5.70 31.00 -21.74
CA LYS A 444 -5.80 29.83 -22.63
C LYS A 444 -6.35 28.58 -21.94
N ASN A 445 -6.31 28.54 -20.62
CA ASN A 445 -6.81 27.45 -19.79
C ASN A 445 -8.26 27.68 -19.35
N ALA A 446 -8.92 28.72 -19.85
CA ALA A 446 -10.33 28.98 -19.57
C ALA A 446 -11.20 27.77 -19.92
N GLN A 447 -12.15 27.48 -19.05
CA GLN A 447 -13.17 26.47 -19.27
C GLN A 447 -14.08 26.92 -20.42
N ASP A 448 -14.47 25.98 -21.27
CA ASP A 448 -15.39 26.26 -22.37
C ASP A 448 -16.69 26.91 -21.85
N GLY A 449 -16.99 28.10 -22.36
CA GLY A 449 -18.17 28.88 -21.97
C GLY A 449 -18.05 29.63 -20.64
N ASN A 450 -16.90 29.59 -19.95
CA ASN A 450 -16.68 30.32 -18.71
C ASN A 450 -15.21 30.80 -18.58
N ALA A 451 -14.95 32.05 -18.98
CA ALA A 451 -13.62 32.67 -18.93
C ALA A 451 -13.08 32.90 -17.51
N ASP A 452 -13.96 32.86 -16.50
CA ASP A 452 -13.62 33.10 -15.09
C ASP A 452 -13.22 31.81 -14.37
N VAL A 453 -13.28 30.66 -15.04
CA VAL A 453 -12.79 29.38 -14.50
C VAL A 453 -11.68 28.87 -15.40
N TRP A 454 -10.47 28.77 -14.87
CA TRP A 454 -9.35 28.12 -15.54
C TRP A 454 -9.20 26.69 -15.05
N THR A 455 -8.96 25.75 -15.96
CA THR A 455 -8.83 24.33 -15.65
C THR A 455 -7.52 23.75 -16.16
N TYR A 456 -7.00 22.77 -15.46
CA TYR A 456 -5.82 22.01 -15.86
C TYR A 456 -5.89 20.61 -15.25
N THR A 457 -5.30 19.63 -15.93
CA THR A 457 -5.21 18.26 -15.42
C THR A 457 -3.76 17.85 -15.39
N PHE A 458 -3.27 17.47 -14.20
CA PHE A 458 -1.99 16.80 -14.09
C PHE A 458 -2.20 15.32 -14.41
N GLU A 459 -1.72 14.89 -15.57
CA GLU A 459 -1.92 13.54 -16.08
C GLU A 459 -0.90 12.55 -15.51
N HIS A 460 -1.29 11.28 -15.43
CA HIS A 460 -0.41 10.14 -15.17
C HIS A 460 0.41 10.27 -13.87
N LEU A 461 -0.24 10.65 -12.78
CA LEU A 461 0.36 10.73 -11.45
C LEU A 461 0.14 9.44 -10.65
N PRO A 462 1.11 8.98 -9.84
CA PRO A 462 1.00 7.70 -9.15
C PRO A 462 -0.10 7.70 -8.07
N ASP A 463 -0.88 6.63 -7.98
CA ASP A 463 -1.93 6.47 -6.95
C ASP A 463 -1.34 6.33 -5.54
N THR A 464 -0.19 5.66 -5.45
CA THR A 464 0.45 5.29 -4.18
C THR A 464 1.96 5.49 -4.22
N ASP A 465 2.59 5.56 -3.04
CA ASP A 465 4.04 5.52 -2.92
C ASP A 465 4.63 4.13 -3.28
N GLY A 466 5.96 4.01 -3.19
CA GLY A 466 6.68 2.76 -3.43
C GLY A 466 6.42 1.64 -2.41
N SER A 467 5.63 1.89 -1.37
CA SER A 467 5.18 0.89 -0.38
C SER A 467 3.69 0.55 -0.51
N GLY A 468 2.97 1.20 -1.43
CA GLY A 468 1.54 1.02 -1.64
C GLY A 468 0.64 1.93 -0.78
N ASN A 469 1.18 2.95 -0.11
CA ASN A 469 0.36 3.91 0.65
C ASN A 469 -0.25 4.96 -0.30
N PRO A 470 -1.55 5.27 -0.21
CA PRO A 470 -2.22 6.18 -1.14
C PRO A 470 -1.75 7.63 -1.00
N TYR A 471 -1.58 8.31 -2.13
CA TYR A 471 -1.30 9.75 -2.15
C TYR A 471 -2.58 10.57 -2.02
N THR A 472 -2.51 11.65 -1.24
CA THR A 472 -3.47 12.76 -1.27
C THR A 472 -2.83 13.94 -1.98
N TYR A 473 -3.55 14.54 -2.93
CA TYR A 473 -3.09 15.66 -3.76
C TYR A 473 -3.80 16.97 -3.42
N TRP A 474 -3.09 18.10 -3.53
CA TRP A 474 -3.65 19.45 -3.44
C TRP A 474 -2.78 20.44 -4.20
N VAL A 475 -3.34 21.60 -4.52
CA VAL A 475 -2.59 22.71 -5.10
C VAL A 475 -2.46 23.88 -4.13
N GLU A 476 -1.36 24.60 -4.28
CA GLU A 476 -1.15 25.92 -3.71
C GLU A 476 -0.82 26.89 -4.84
N GLU A 477 -1.25 28.14 -4.70
CA GLU A 477 -0.92 29.21 -5.62
C GLU A 477 0.04 30.23 -5.00
N GLU A 478 0.71 30.97 -5.87
CA GLU A 478 1.48 32.14 -5.45
C GLU A 478 0.55 33.27 -4.97
N HIS A 479 0.96 33.98 -3.91
CA HIS A 479 0.17 35.06 -3.34
C HIS A 479 0.02 36.22 -4.33
N LEU A 480 -1.23 36.68 -4.54
CA LEU A 480 -1.56 37.85 -5.32
C LEU A 480 -2.01 38.98 -4.39
N GLU A 481 -1.36 40.14 -4.46
CA GLU A 481 -1.60 41.26 -3.52
C GLU A 481 -3.06 41.74 -3.53
N SER A 482 -3.68 41.87 -4.70
CA SER A 482 -5.05 42.40 -4.84
C SER A 482 -6.16 41.37 -4.68
N TYR A 483 -5.82 40.11 -4.38
CA TYR A 483 -6.79 39.01 -4.31
C TYR A 483 -6.70 38.27 -2.99
N THR A 484 -7.86 37.80 -2.55
CA THR A 484 -7.95 36.83 -1.45
C THR A 484 -8.20 35.44 -2.02
N VAL A 485 -7.33 34.49 -1.64
CA VAL A 485 -7.45 33.09 -2.06
C VAL A 485 -8.26 32.29 -1.07
N THR A 486 -9.20 31.50 -1.57
CA THR A 486 -9.90 30.45 -0.82
C THR A 486 -9.72 29.09 -1.50
N GLY A 487 -9.80 28.01 -0.71
CA GLY A 487 -9.57 26.66 -1.21
C GLY A 487 -8.10 26.23 -1.27
N SER A 488 -7.16 27.05 -0.75
CA SER A 488 -5.75 26.64 -0.61
C SER A 488 -5.66 25.34 0.20
N GLY A 489 -4.88 24.37 -0.28
CA GLY A 489 -4.87 23.01 0.29
C GLY A 489 -5.92 22.06 -0.31
N THR A 490 -6.62 22.46 -1.37
CA THR A 490 -7.56 21.62 -2.13
C THR A 490 -7.19 21.60 -3.62
N LEU A 491 -8.03 20.98 -4.47
CA LEU A 491 -7.87 20.99 -5.94
C LEU A 491 -8.67 22.11 -6.63
N ALA A 492 -9.46 22.88 -5.88
CA ALA A 492 -10.29 23.96 -6.39
C ALA A 492 -9.99 25.26 -5.64
N LEU A 493 -9.41 26.23 -6.35
CA LEU A 493 -9.02 27.52 -5.80
C LEU A 493 -9.98 28.60 -6.30
N THR A 494 -10.30 29.58 -5.46
CA THR A 494 -11.04 30.79 -5.87
C THR A 494 -10.28 32.03 -5.45
N ASN A 495 -10.04 32.94 -6.40
CA ASN A 495 -9.55 34.29 -6.14
C ASN A 495 -10.69 35.28 -6.18
N THR A 496 -10.86 36.01 -5.09
CA THR A 496 -11.81 37.10 -4.99
C THR A 496 -11.05 38.42 -4.97
N LEU A 497 -11.35 39.30 -5.94
CA LEU A 497 -10.77 40.64 -6.01
C LEU A 497 -11.19 41.42 -4.77
N GLY A 498 -10.22 41.94 -4.03
CA GLY A 498 -10.46 42.65 -2.79
C GLY A 498 -9.47 42.29 -1.69
N GLY A 499 -9.78 42.75 -0.48
CA GLY A 499 -8.91 42.59 0.69
C GLY A 499 -8.14 43.86 1.01
N LYS A 500 -7.26 43.75 2.02
CA LYS A 500 -6.62 44.91 2.67
C LYS A 500 -5.82 45.80 1.71
N GLU A 501 -5.13 45.19 0.75
CA GLU A 501 -4.28 45.92 -0.20
C GLU A 501 -5.09 46.76 -1.21
N THR A 502 -6.40 46.52 -1.31
CA THR A 502 -7.30 47.27 -2.19
C THR A 502 -8.20 48.25 -1.44
N GLU A 503 -8.11 48.34 -0.12
CA GLU A 503 -8.98 49.25 0.63
C GLU A 503 -8.67 50.72 0.31
N ILE A 504 -9.72 51.54 0.23
CA ILE A 504 -9.59 52.99 0.06
C ILE A 504 -9.61 53.68 1.42
N ALA A 505 -8.62 54.53 1.67
CA ALA A 505 -8.59 55.38 2.86
C ALA A 505 -9.44 56.64 2.64
N ILE A 506 -10.47 56.82 3.47
CA ILE A 506 -11.41 57.93 3.32
C ILE A 506 -11.19 58.94 4.43
N GLN A 507 -10.43 59.99 4.13
CA GLN A 507 -10.11 61.06 5.07
C GLN A 507 -10.17 62.42 4.38
N GLY A 508 -10.48 63.46 5.16
CA GLY A 508 -10.85 64.75 4.62
C GLY A 508 -10.66 65.92 5.57
N ARG A 509 -10.64 67.12 5.01
CA ARG A 509 -10.62 68.38 5.76
C ARG A 509 -11.98 69.05 5.71
N LYS A 510 -12.43 69.55 6.85
CA LYS A 510 -13.55 70.48 6.93
C LYS A 510 -13.02 71.92 6.90
N THR A 511 -13.55 72.71 5.97
CA THR A 511 -13.16 74.11 5.77
C THR A 511 -14.36 75.02 5.97
N TRP A 512 -14.15 76.13 6.68
CA TRP A 512 -15.13 77.18 6.88
C TRP A 512 -14.66 78.45 6.17
N VAL A 513 -15.53 79.10 5.40
CA VAL A 513 -15.23 80.33 4.66
C VAL A 513 -16.29 81.40 4.91
N GLY A 514 -15.86 82.66 4.95
CA GLY A 514 -16.75 83.80 5.18
C GLY A 514 -17.28 83.97 6.61
N ASP A 515 -16.65 83.31 7.59
CA ASP A 515 -17.02 83.36 9.01
C ASP A 515 -15.83 83.57 9.95
N GLY A 516 -16.11 83.94 11.21
CA GLY A 516 -15.17 83.90 12.31
C GLY A 516 -15.21 82.57 13.08
N ALA A 517 -14.16 82.25 13.83
CA ALA A 517 -14.11 80.99 14.60
C ALA A 517 -15.22 80.90 15.68
N ASP A 518 -15.64 82.03 16.24
CA ASP A 518 -16.70 82.11 17.26
C ASP A 518 -18.12 81.90 16.70
N ASP A 519 -18.29 81.96 15.37
CA ASP A 519 -19.58 81.79 14.69
C ASP A 519 -19.91 80.33 14.36
N ARG A 520 -18.95 79.42 14.56
CA ARG A 520 -19.02 78.01 14.15
C ARG A 520 -19.73 77.15 15.18
N PRO A 521 -20.43 76.08 14.77
CA PRO A 521 -20.98 75.11 15.72
C PRO A 521 -19.86 74.36 16.46
N ASN A 522 -20.18 73.78 17.61
CA ASN A 522 -19.23 72.97 18.39
C ASN A 522 -18.83 71.67 17.68
N SER A 523 -19.74 71.12 16.86
CA SER A 523 -19.53 69.92 16.06
C SER A 523 -20.36 69.95 14.78
N ILE A 524 -19.99 69.09 13.83
CA ILE A 524 -20.77 68.76 12.63
C ILE A 524 -20.93 67.24 12.56
N THR A 525 -21.91 66.76 11.81
CA THR A 525 -22.10 65.32 11.57
C THR A 525 -21.89 65.01 10.10
N LEU A 526 -20.97 64.09 9.82
CA LEU A 526 -20.67 63.58 8.48
C LEU A 526 -21.12 62.13 8.36
N SER A 527 -21.79 61.80 7.25
CA SER A 527 -22.15 60.44 6.86
C SER A 527 -21.26 59.97 5.72
N LEU A 528 -20.77 58.72 5.81
CA LEU A 528 -20.16 58.01 4.70
C LEU A 528 -21.23 57.15 4.03
N LEU A 529 -21.41 57.33 2.72
CA LEU A 529 -22.34 56.56 1.92
C LEU A 529 -21.55 55.62 1.00
N GLN A 530 -21.91 54.34 1.00
CA GLN A 530 -21.44 53.32 0.06
C GLN A 530 -22.60 53.01 -0.90
N ASN A 531 -22.39 53.19 -2.20
CA ASN A 531 -23.41 53.05 -3.24
C ASN A 531 -24.71 53.81 -2.90
N GLY A 532 -24.58 55.01 -2.34
CA GLY A 532 -25.71 55.86 -1.92
C GLY A 532 -26.39 55.45 -0.60
N THR A 533 -25.94 54.39 0.08
CA THR A 533 -26.46 53.96 1.38
C THR A 533 -25.50 54.37 2.50
N LYS A 534 -26.00 55.01 3.56
CA LYS A 534 -25.20 55.37 4.73
C LYS A 534 -24.66 54.11 5.43
N VAL A 535 -23.33 53.99 5.49
CA VAL A 535 -22.61 52.86 6.12
C VAL A 535 -21.85 53.26 7.38
N ALA A 536 -21.52 54.54 7.52
CA ALA A 536 -20.91 55.08 8.73
C ALA A 536 -21.30 56.54 8.96
N GLU A 537 -21.13 56.99 10.21
CA GLU A 537 -21.34 58.36 10.64
C GLU A 537 -20.20 58.77 11.58
N ARG A 538 -19.81 60.03 11.52
CA ARG A 538 -18.81 60.61 12.41
C ARG A 538 -19.19 62.03 12.79
N GLU A 539 -19.23 62.28 14.09
CA GLU A 539 -19.23 63.63 14.64
C GLU A 539 -17.80 64.18 14.56
N VAL A 540 -17.64 65.40 14.03
CA VAL A 540 -16.35 66.08 13.87
C VAL A 540 -16.37 67.34 14.73
N THR A 541 -15.28 67.59 15.45
CA THR A 541 -15.05 68.76 16.32
C THR A 541 -13.73 69.45 15.92
N PRO A 542 -13.48 70.72 16.30
CA PRO A 542 -12.20 71.35 16.01
C PRO A 542 -11.05 70.64 16.75
N ASN A 543 -9.93 70.48 16.06
CA ASN A 543 -8.66 70.07 16.65
C ASN A 543 -8.11 71.17 17.59
N ALA A 544 -7.11 70.83 18.39
CA ALA A 544 -6.48 71.77 19.33
C ALA A 544 -5.86 73.02 18.66
N ASP A 545 -5.49 72.93 17.39
CA ASP A 545 -4.98 74.03 16.57
C ASP A 545 -6.08 74.82 15.83
N GLY A 546 -7.34 74.46 16.04
CA GLY A 546 -8.51 75.07 15.39
C GLY A 546 -8.80 74.55 13.98
N SER A 547 -8.01 73.61 13.45
CA SER A 547 -8.31 72.93 12.19
C SER A 547 -9.42 71.89 12.35
N TRP A 548 -10.10 71.52 11.27
CA TRP A 548 -11.11 70.45 11.31
C TRP A 548 -10.73 69.38 10.29
N THR A 549 -10.52 68.16 10.78
CA THR A 549 -10.17 67.00 9.96
C THR A 549 -11.01 65.82 10.41
N TYR A 550 -11.30 64.92 9.49
CA TYR A 550 -11.96 63.65 9.80
C TYR A 550 -11.32 62.52 9.01
N ASP A 551 -11.52 61.32 9.53
CA ASP A 551 -11.02 60.08 8.98
C ASP A 551 -12.12 59.03 9.16
N PHE A 552 -12.53 58.32 8.13
CA PHE A 552 -13.46 57.19 8.24
C PHE A 552 -12.71 55.84 8.27
N GLY A 553 -11.38 55.85 8.16
CA GLY A 553 -10.54 54.68 8.03
C GLY A 553 -10.49 54.15 6.60
N SER A 554 -10.01 52.93 6.48
CA SER A 554 -9.94 52.20 5.21
C SER A 554 -11.22 51.36 5.01
N TRP A 555 -11.75 51.39 3.79
CA TRP A 555 -12.99 50.69 3.42
C TRP A 555 -12.76 49.81 2.18
N PRO A 556 -13.42 48.64 2.08
CA PRO A 556 -13.27 47.76 0.92
C PRO A 556 -13.59 48.51 -0.38
N ALA A 557 -12.73 48.39 -1.40
CA ALA A 557 -13.00 48.97 -2.71
C ALA A 557 -13.97 48.14 -3.55
N TYR A 558 -14.06 46.84 -3.31
CA TYR A 558 -14.84 45.90 -4.12
C TYR A 558 -15.76 45.04 -3.26
N ASP A 559 -16.91 44.64 -3.82
CA ASP A 559 -17.81 43.66 -3.22
C ASP A 559 -17.31 42.21 -3.41
N ASP A 560 -18.04 41.23 -2.86
CA ASP A 560 -17.68 39.80 -2.93
C ASP A 560 -17.72 39.20 -4.35
N SER A 561 -18.20 39.97 -5.33
CA SER A 561 -18.17 39.62 -6.76
C SER A 561 -17.07 40.35 -7.54
N GLY A 562 -16.34 41.27 -6.90
CA GLY A 562 -15.30 42.08 -7.53
C GLY A 562 -15.79 43.41 -8.11
N ARG A 563 -17.05 43.80 -7.87
CA ARG A 563 -17.60 45.08 -8.37
C ARG A 563 -17.19 46.23 -7.47
N ALA A 564 -16.77 47.34 -8.07
CA ALA A 564 -16.32 48.50 -7.33
C ALA A 564 -17.44 49.17 -6.53
N TYR A 565 -17.16 49.51 -5.27
CA TYR A 565 -17.98 50.37 -4.44
C TYR A 565 -17.75 51.84 -4.78
N THR A 566 -18.83 52.61 -4.86
CA THR A 566 -18.78 54.08 -4.92
C THR A 566 -18.96 54.65 -3.53
N TYR A 567 -17.99 55.44 -3.05
CA TYR A 567 -18.09 56.09 -1.75
C TYR A 567 -18.23 57.62 -1.89
N THR A 568 -19.08 58.21 -1.06
CA THR A 568 -19.28 59.67 -0.99
C THR A 568 -19.43 60.11 0.47
N VAL A 569 -18.96 61.31 0.80
CA VAL A 569 -19.21 61.93 2.11
C VAL A 569 -20.32 62.97 1.98
N GLN A 570 -21.25 62.95 2.93
CA GLN A 570 -22.34 63.91 3.04
C GLN A 570 -22.32 64.56 4.43
N GLU A 571 -22.57 65.87 4.49
CA GLU A 571 -22.76 66.59 5.75
C GLU A 571 -24.25 66.79 6.05
N GLU A 572 -24.65 66.60 7.31
CA GLU A 572 -25.97 67.00 7.79
C GLU A 572 -26.09 68.54 7.80
N PRO A 573 -27.20 69.13 7.31
CA PRO A 573 -27.34 70.57 7.18
C PRO A 573 -26.95 71.35 8.44
N VAL A 574 -25.99 72.27 8.31
CA VAL A 574 -25.55 73.15 9.40
C VAL A 574 -26.31 74.47 9.30
N ASP A 575 -27.05 74.81 10.36
CA ASP A 575 -27.90 76.00 10.38
C ASP A 575 -27.11 77.28 10.07
N GLY A 576 -27.63 78.10 9.15
CA GLY A 576 -27.00 79.34 8.70
C GLY A 576 -25.78 79.19 7.78
N TYR A 577 -25.46 77.99 7.29
CA TYR A 577 -24.35 77.74 6.37
C TYR A 577 -24.80 77.06 5.07
N GLY A 578 -24.17 77.43 3.97
CA GLY A 578 -24.19 76.64 2.75
C GLY A 578 -23.09 75.60 2.76
N SER A 579 -23.36 74.39 2.30
CA SER A 579 -22.38 73.30 2.25
C SER A 579 -22.07 72.85 0.82
N ARG A 580 -20.83 72.39 0.60
CA ARG A 580 -20.40 71.70 -0.62
C ARG A 580 -19.32 70.69 -0.29
N VAL A 581 -19.31 69.58 -1.02
CA VAL A 581 -18.26 68.55 -0.95
C VAL A 581 -17.37 68.67 -2.20
N ASP A 582 -16.06 68.66 -2.00
CA ASP A 582 -15.02 68.71 -3.04
C ASP A 582 -14.01 67.57 -2.79
N GLY A 583 -14.16 66.48 -3.54
CA GLY A 583 -13.50 65.20 -3.23
C GLY A 583 -13.91 64.69 -1.84
N TRP A 584 -12.92 64.49 -0.97
CA TRP A 584 -13.15 64.18 0.45
C TRP A 584 -13.15 65.41 1.35
N ASN A 585 -13.14 66.63 0.81
CA ASN A 585 -13.18 67.84 1.64
C ASN A 585 -14.60 68.37 1.72
N VAL A 586 -15.00 68.80 2.91
CA VAL A 586 -16.30 69.43 3.15
C VAL A 586 -16.06 70.92 3.37
N ILE A 587 -16.83 71.76 2.69
CA ILE A 587 -16.70 73.22 2.76
C ILE A 587 -18.03 73.80 3.21
N ASN A 588 -18.03 74.54 4.32
CA ASN A 588 -19.14 75.40 4.70
C ASN A 588 -18.80 76.86 4.48
N GLY A 589 -19.74 77.57 3.89
CA GLY A 589 -19.58 78.97 3.53
C GLY A 589 -20.72 79.83 4.01
N LYS A 590 -20.34 81.03 4.43
CA LYS A 590 -21.20 82.20 4.39
C LYS A 590 -20.67 83.15 3.32
N GLY A 591 -21.56 83.92 2.72
CA GLY A 591 -21.21 84.97 1.77
C GLY A 591 -22.06 86.20 1.98
N ASN A 592 -21.88 87.18 1.11
CA ASN A 592 -22.60 88.44 1.18
C ASN A 592 -23.29 88.74 -0.15
N LEU A 593 -24.30 89.60 -0.10
CA LEU A 593 -24.94 90.19 -1.27
C LEU A 593 -25.00 91.70 -1.10
N THR A 594 -24.38 92.44 -2.01
CA THR A 594 -24.45 93.91 -2.06
C THR A 594 -25.36 94.36 -3.19
N VAL A 595 -26.35 95.16 -2.86
CA VAL A 595 -27.20 95.86 -3.84
C VAL A 595 -26.77 97.31 -3.90
N LYS A 596 -26.33 97.75 -5.08
CA LYS A 596 -25.85 99.11 -5.35
C LYS A 596 -26.85 99.85 -6.24
N LYS A 597 -27.02 101.14 -5.97
CA LYS A 597 -27.87 102.01 -6.78
C LYS A 597 -27.04 103.08 -7.47
N GLN A 598 -27.23 103.21 -8.78
CA GLN A 598 -26.78 104.35 -9.56
C GLN A 598 -27.95 104.99 -10.33
N VAL A 599 -27.93 106.30 -10.46
CA VAL A 599 -28.84 107.09 -11.30
C VAL A 599 -27.98 107.80 -12.33
N TYR A 600 -28.03 107.30 -13.56
CA TYR A 600 -27.29 107.85 -14.70
C TYR A 600 -27.82 109.24 -15.10
N SER A 601 -29.15 109.39 -15.14
CA SER A 601 -29.86 110.63 -15.47
C SER A 601 -31.18 110.72 -14.70
N GLY A 602 -31.63 111.93 -14.37
CA GLY A 602 -32.82 112.19 -13.55
C GLY A 602 -32.51 112.66 -12.11
N ASP A 603 -33.53 112.64 -11.23
CA ASP A 603 -33.41 113.00 -9.80
C ASP A 603 -32.56 111.99 -9.02
N ARG A 604 -31.36 112.44 -8.62
CA ARG A 604 -30.38 111.65 -7.85
C ARG A 604 -30.66 111.65 -6.34
N GLN A 605 -31.59 112.48 -5.85
CA GLN A 605 -31.95 112.58 -4.43
C GLN A 605 -33.19 111.74 -4.06
N ARG A 606 -33.84 111.13 -5.05
CA ARG A 606 -35.00 110.25 -4.89
C ARG A 606 -34.64 108.92 -4.23
N ASP A 607 -35.55 108.46 -3.39
CA ASP A 607 -35.53 107.10 -2.85
C ASP A 607 -36.14 106.10 -3.84
N PHE A 608 -35.39 105.06 -4.21
CA PHE A 608 -35.86 103.93 -5.01
C PHE A 608 -36.06 102.71 -4.11
N SER A 609 -37.18 102.00 -4.28
CA SER A 609 -37.53 100.85 -3.43
C SER A 609 -37.05 99.54 -4.04
N PHE A 610 -36.33 98.74 -3.25
CA PHE A 610 -35.80 97.44 -3.65
C PHE A 610 -36.39 96.32 -2.80
N THR A 611 -36.54 95.14 -3.41
CA THR A 611 -36.86 93.88 -2.74
C THR A 611 -35.82 92.84 -3.12
N VAL A 612 -35.16 92.26 -2.12
CA VAL A 612 -34.34 91.06 -2.28
C VAL A 612 -35.17 89.85 -1.84
N THR A 613 -35.24 88.83 -2.68
CA THR A 613 -35.87 87.54 -2.38
C THR A 613 -34.83 86.44 -2.42
N LEU A 614 -34.67 85.70 -1.33
CA LEU A 614 -33.82 84.52 -1.24
C LEU A 614 -34.65 83.25 -1.49
N ASP A 615 -34.04 82.24 -2.09
CA ASP A 615 -34.68 80.95 -2.30
C ASP A 615 -34.95 80.22 -0.97
N ASP A 616 -34.08 80.44 0.03
CA ASP A 616 -34.28 79.95 1.39
C ASP A 616 -35.14 80.92 2.21
N LYS A 617 -36.41 80.52 2.37
CA LYS A 617 -37.41 81.27 3.15
C LYS A 617 -37.22 81.14 4.66
N SER A 618 -36.34 80.26 5.14
CA SER A 618 -36.06 80.13 6.57
C SER A 618 -35.26 81.31 7.12
N ILE A 619 -34.54 82.04 6.24
CA ILE A 619 -33.69 83.17 6.59
C ILE A 619 -34.56 84.34 7.08
N LYS A 620 -34.31 84.75 8.33
CA LYS A 620 -35.02 85.82 9.03
C LYS A 620 -34.08 86.61 9.93
N GLY A 621 -34.42 87.88 10.18
CA GLY A 621 -33.65 88.77 11.05
C GLY A 621 -32.71 89.69 10.27
N ILE A 622 -31.78 90.32 11.00
CA ILE A 622 -30.85 91.32 10.45
C ILE A 622 -29.63 90.61 9.87
N CYS A 623 -29.42 90.72 8.56
CA CYS A 623 -28.23 90.27 7.85
C CYS A 623 -27.51 91.51 7.32
N GLY A 624 -26.44 91.95 7.98
CA GLY A 624 -25.76 93.21 7.63
C GLY A 624 -26.71 94.41 7.67
N ASP A 625 -26.89 95.08 6.53
CA ASP A 625 -27.72 96.29 6.40
C ASP A 625 -29.19 96.00 6.02
N MET A 626 -29.54 94.73 5.85
CA MET A 626 -30.85 94.25 5.39
C MET A 626 -31.55 93.45 6.49
N THR A 627 -32.87 93.57 6.59
CA THR A 627 -33.68 92.75 7.49
C THR A 627 -34.57 91.84 6.66
N PHE A 628 -34.36 90.54 6.78
CA PHE A 628 -35.12 89.51 6.08
C PHE A 628 -36.29 89.01 6.94
N GLN A 629 -37.42 88.78 6.31
CA GLN A 629 -38.55 88.04 6.85
C GLN A 629 -39.01 87.05 5.78
N ASP A 630 -39.02 85.77 6.13
CA ASP A 630 -39.37 84.67 5.23
C ASP A 630 -38.58 84.70 3.89
N GLY A 631 -37.27 84.99 3.97
CA GLY A 631 -36.37 85.12 2.82
C GLY A 631 -36.50 86.44 2.05
N VAL A 632 -37.32 87.40 2.49
CA VAL A 632 -37.54 88.67 1.77
C VAL A 632 -37.07 89.88 2.58
N ALA A 633 -36.29 90.77 1.96
CA ALA A 633 -35.90 92.05 2.54
C ALA A 633 -36.30 93.21 1.62
N ALA A 634 -36.93 94.24 2.20
CA ALA A 634 -37.30 95.47 1.49
C ALA A 634 -36.58 96.68 2.07
N PHE A 635 -36.08 97.58 1.22
CA PHE A 635 -35.37 98.80 1.62
C PHE A 635 -35.38 99.85 0.50
N THR A 636 -34.93 101.06 0.81
CA THR A 636 -34.74 102.13 -0.19
C THR A 636 -33.26 102.48 -0.35
N LEU A 637 -32.86 102.89 -1.55
CA LEU A 637 -31.54 103.46 -1.86
C LEU A 637 -31.68 104.72 -2.72
N LYS A 638 -30.80 105.70 -2.50
CA LYS A 638 -30.56 106.84 -3.38
C LYS A 638 -29.38 106.57 -4.32
N ASP A 639 -29.14 107.50 -5.25
CA ASP A 639 -27.97 107.42 -6.12
C ASP A 639 -26.65 107.35 -5.32
N GLY A 640 -25.80 106.39 -5.69
CA GLY A 640 -24.50 106.14 -5.05
C GLY A 640 -24.59 105.35 -3.74
N GLU A 641 -25.80 105.04 -3.25
CA GLU A 641 -25.97 104.24 -2.03
C GLU A 641 -25.91 102.74 -2.32
N SER A 642 -25.59 101.98 -1.28
CA SER A 642 -25.61 100.52 -1.31
C SER A 642 -26.02 99.95 0.04
N LYS A 643 -26.54 98.72 0.01
CA LYS A 643 -26.78 97.91 1.20
C LYS A 643 -26.16 96.54 0.99
N THR A 644 -25.54 96.00 2.04
CA THR A 644 -24.97 94.66 2.00
C THR A 644 -25.67 93.75 3.00
N ALA A 645 -26.28 92.68 2.50
CA ALA A 645 -26.62 91.53 3.32
C ALA A 645 -25.35 90.73 3.61
N LYS A 646 -24.99 90.62 4.89
CA LYS A 646 -23.79 89.89 5.33
C LYS A 646 -24.14 88.56 5.98
N GLY A 647 -23.27 87.57 5.80
CA GLY A 647 -23.36 86.29 6.50
C GLY A 647 -24.52 85.41 6.04
N LEU A 648 -24.93 85.54 4.77
CA LEU A 648 -25.94 84.67 4.18
C LEU A 648 -25.35 83.26 3.92
N PRO A 649 -26.13 82.17 4.05
CA PRO A 649 -25.69 80.85 3.63
C PRO A 649 -25.22 80.86 2.18
N SER A 650 -23.98 80.41 1.92
CA SER A 650 -23.46 80.34 0.55
C SER A 650 -24.27 79.34 -0.31
N GLY A 651 -24.28 79.53 -1.62
CA GLY A 651 -25.08 78.74 -2.54
C GLY A 651 -26.58 79.08 -2.53
N VAL A 652 -27.09 79.86 -1.56
CA VAL A 652 -28.49 80.29 -1.58
C VAL A 652 -28.74 81.20 -2.78
N GLY A 653 -29.80 80.93 -3.54
CA GLY A 653 -30.22 81.78 -4.64
C GLY A 653 -30.83 83.09 -4.14
N TYR A 654 -30.64 84.16 -4.91
CA TYR A 654 -31.21 85.48 -4.66
C TYR A 654 -31.76 86.10 -5.95
N THR A 655 -32.77 86.95 -5.80
CA THR A 655 -33.28 87.85 -6.83
C THR A 655 -33.47 89.25 -6.26
N VAL A 656 -33.02 90.27 -6.97
CA VAL A 656 -33.17 91.68 -6.61
C VAL A 656 -34.13 92.35 -7.60
N ALA A 657 -35.18 92.98 -7.08
CA ALA A 657 -36.15 93.72 -7.87
C ALA A 657 -36.23 95.17 -7.38
N GLU A 658 -36.24 96.12 -8.31
CA GLU A 658 -36.60 97.51 -8.03
C GLU A 658 -38.09 97.73 -8.35
N ALA A 659 -38.81 98.45 -7.48
CA ALA A 659 -40.17 98.86 -7.75
C ALA A 659 -40.20 99.87 -8.91
N ARG A 660 -41.10 99.66 -9.87
CA ARG A 660 -41.26 100.53 -11.05
C ARG A 660 -41.51 101.99 -10.63
N VAL A 661 -40.74 102.90 -11.21
CA VAL A 661 -40.94 104.35 -11.08
C VAL A 661 -41.24 104.93 -12.46
N ASP A 662 -42.40 105.57 -12.63
CA ASP A 662 -42.78 106.16 -13.91
C ASP A 662 -41.81 107.29 -14.32
N GLY A 663 -41.37 107.26 -15.58
CA GLY A 663 -40.39 108.20 -16.14
C GLY A 663 -38.92 107.75 -16.03
N TYR A 664 -38.66 106.56 -15.49
CA TYR A 664 -37.32 105.97 -15.43
C TYR A 664 -37.26 104.58 -16.08
N GLY A 665 -36.22 104.37 -16.89
CA GLY A 665 -35.78 103.05 -17.33
C GLY A 665 -34.76 102.46 -16.36
N THR A 666 -34.66 101.13 -16.35
CA THR A 666 -33.79 100.37 -15.44
C THR A 666 -32.83 99.48 -16.23
N ARG A 667 -31.55 99.44 -15.83
CA ARG A 667 -30.54 98.49 -16.31
C ARG A 667 -29.92 97.79 -15.10
N VAL A 668 -29.73 96.48 -15.18
CA VAL A 668 -29.13 95.66 -14.11
C VAL A 668 -27.77 95.15 -14.59
N GLU A 669 -26.76 95.28 -13.74
CA GLU A 669 -25.43 94.69 -13.94
C GLU A 669 -25.10 93.74 -12.79
N GLY A 670 -24.36 92.67 -13.09
CA GLY A 670 -24.13 91.54 -12.19
C GLY A 670 -25.14 90.40 -12.37
N HIS A 671 -24.94 89.30 -11.64
CA HIS A 671 -25.83 88.13 -11.72
C HIS A 671 -27.14 88.39 -10.96
N ASN A 672 -28.26 88.46 -11.67
CA ASN A 672 -29.60 88.62 -11.10
C ASN A 672 -30.67 87.94 -11.99
N PRO A 673 -31.29 86.83 -11.58
CA PRO A 673 -31.05 86.09 -10.33
C PRO A 673 -29.62 85.53 -10.25
N GLY A 674 -29.13 85.28 -9.04
CA GLY A 674 -27.78 84.76 -8.77
C GLY A 674 -27.72 83.92 -7.51
N THR A 675 -26.52 83.44 -7.13
CA THR A 675 -26.31 82.68 -5.88
C THR A 675 -25.26 83.36 -5.01
N VAL A 676 -25.41 83.31 -3.69
CA VAL A 676 -24.42 83.85 -2.76
C VAL A 676 -23.11 83.04 -2.84
N PRO A 677 -21.96 83.65 -3.14
CA PRO A 677 -20.70 82.92 -3.27
C PRO A 677 -20.16 82.42 -1.91
N PHE A 678 -19.24 81.44 -1.94
CA PHE A 678 -18.56 80.91 -0.76
C PHE A 678 -17.45 81.86 -0.31
N GLY A 679 -17.63 82.51 0.85
CA GLY A 679 -16.62 83.41 1.44
C GLY A 679 -16.46 84.77 0.78
N ASP A 680 -17.27 85.09 -0.24
CA ASP A 680 -17.15 86.30 -1.05
C ASP A 680 -18.48 87.09 -1.08
N THR A 681 -18.52 88.18 -1.85
CA THR A 681 -19.66 89.08 -1.97
C THR A 681 -20.18 89.09 -3.41
N ALA A 682 -21.42 88.64 -3.61
CA ALA A 682 -22.15 88.92 -4.84
C ALA A 682 -22.52 90.41 -4.90
N GLU A 683 -22.42 91.01 -6.09
CA GLU A 683 -22.82 92.41 -6.30
C GLU A 683 -23.88 92.51 -7.41
N VAL A 684 -24.94 93.28 -7.14
CA VAL A 684 -25.97 93.65 -8.11
C VAL A 684 -26.04 95.16 -8.16
N LEU A 685 -25.76 95.75 -9.33
CA LEU A 685 -25.86 97.17 -9.57
C LEU A 685 -27.12 97.46 -10.40
N ILE A 686 -28.02 98.27 -9.85
CA ILE A 686 -29.24 98.71 -10.56
C ILE A 686 -29.08 100.18 -10.94
N ILE A 687 -29.03 100.43 -12.25
CA ILE A 687 -28.83 101.75 -12.85
C ILE A 687 -30.17 102.26 -13.37
N ASN A 688 -30.64 103.40 -12.87
CA ASN A 688 -31.79 104.08 -13.45
C ASN A 688 -31.37 105.25 -14.31
N TYR A 689 -32.18 105.54 -15.31
CA TYR A 689 -32.01 106.67 -16.20
C TYR A 689 -33.38 107.24 -16.55
N ASP A 690 -33.43 108.55 -16.77
CA ASP A 690 -34.60 109.20 -17.32
C ASP A 690 -34.90 108.60 -18.71
N ASP A 691 -36.14 108.22 -18.97
CA ASP A 691 -36.58 107.60 -20.23
C ASP A 691 -36.18 108.42 -21.48
N THR A 692 -35.99 109.73 -21.31
CA THR A 692 -35.56 110.64 -22.40
C THR A 692 -34.04 110.67 -22.62
N THR A 693 -33.25 110.13 -21.69
CA THR A 693 -31.77 110.15 -21.73
C THR A 693 -31.17 108.81 -21.23
N PRO A 694 -31.34 107.71 -21.98
CA PRO A 694 -30.77 106.43 -21.62
C PRO A 694 -29.23 106.47 -21.62
N PRO A 695 -28.55 105.64 -20.79
CA PRO A 695 -27.12 105.45 -20.87
C PRO A 695 -26.76 104.91 -22.26
N PRO A 696 -25.59 105.29 -22.80
CA PRO A 696 -25.09 104.67 -24.02
C PRO A 696 -25.03 103.15 -23.83
N ASP A 697 -25.32 102.41 -24.91
CA ASP A 697 -25.09 100.97 -24.93
C ASP A 697 -23.64 100.69 -24.54
N PRO A 698 -23.38 99.62 -23.77
CA PRO A 698 -22.01 99.25 -23.47
C PRO A 698 -21.27 99.02 -24.79
N ASP A 699 -20.05 99.55 -24.90
CA ASP A 699 -19.16 99.22 -26.00
C ASP A 699 -19.10 97.67 -26.09
N PRO A 700 -19.21 97.05 -27.29
CA PRO A 700 -19.01 95.61 -27.39
C PRO A 700 -17.65 95.29 -26.79
N ASP A 701 -17.62 94.34 -25.85
CA ASP A 701 -16.37 93.86 -25.26
C ASP A 701 -15.34 93.65 -26.38
N PRO A 702 -14.06 94.03 -26.16
CA PRO A 702 -13.02 93.63 -27.10
C PRO A 702 -13.17 92.13 -27.35
N LYS A 703 -13.18 91.74 -28.63
CA LYS A 703 -13.21 90.33 -29.05
C LYS A 703 -12.31 89.53 -28.10
N PRO A 704 -12.77 88.38 -27.58
CA PRO A 704 -11.89 87.51 -26.80
C PRO A 704 -10.61 87.33 -27.60
N ASP A 705 -9.46 87.60 -26.98
CA ASP A 705 -8.21 87.09 -27.51
C ASP A 705 -8.42 85.58 -27.75
N PRO A 706 -7.95 85.01 -28.87
CA PRO A 706 -7.97 83.57 -29.03
C PRO A 706 -7.30 82.97 -27.80
N ASP A 707 -8.08 82.14 -27.10
CA ASP A 707 -7.69 81.45 -25.88
C ASP A 707 -6.24 80.96 -26.02
N PRO A 708 -5.30 81.30 -25.11
CA PRO A 708 -4.04 80.59 -25.07
C PRO A 708 -4.41 79.12 -24.95
N GLY A 709 -4.06 78.35 -25.99
CA GLY A 709 -4.34 76.92 -26.04
C GLY A 709 -3.94 76.26 -24.72
N PRO A 710 -4.65 75.21 -24.29
CA PRO A 710 -4.47 74.62 -22.97
C PRO A 710 -2.99 74.35 -22.73
N ASP A 711 -2.40 75.06 -21.78
CA ASP A 711 -1.11 74.66 -21.23
C ASP A 711 -1.31 73.28 -20.56
N PRO A 712 -0.37 72.35 -20.78
CA PRO A 712 -0.60 70.93 -20.60
C PRO A 712 -0.94 70.60 -19.14
N MET A 713 -1.98 69.78 -18.95
CA MET A 713 -2.22 69.10 -17.68
C MET A 713 -0.95 68.35 -17.25
N PRO A 714 -0.57 68.37 -15.96
CA PRO A 714 0.43 67.45 -15.46
C PRO A 714 -0.05 66.01 -15.74
N ALA A 715 0.86 65.22 -16.31
CA ALA A 715 0.60 63.88 -16.80
C ALA A 715 -0.10 62.99 -15.76
N PRO A 716 -1.12 62.21 -16.15
CA PRO A 716 -1.39 60.95 -15.48
C PRO A 716 -0.25 59.98 -15.82
N ASP A 717 0.40 59.42 -14.81
CA ASP A 717 1.22 58.22 -15.00
C ASP A 717 0.32 57.03 -15.41
N PRO A 718 0.84 56.06 -16.18
CA PRO A 718 0.10 55.41 -17.25
C PRO A 718 -0.70 54.19 -16.78
N HIS A 719 -1.89 54.02 -17.34
CA HIS A 719 -2.48 52.69 -17.52
C HIS A 719 -2.77 52.45 -19.01
N PRO A 720 -2.75 51.17 -19.45
CA PRO A 720 -2.67 50.80 -20.85
C PRO A 720 -4.00 50.96 -21.57
N THR A 721 -3.89 51.32 -22.84
CA THR A 721 -4.94 51.40 -23.86
C THR A 721 -5.71 50.08 -24.07
N PRO A 722 -6.99 50.17 -24.46
CA PRO A 722 -7.54 49.32 -25.51
C PRO A 722 -7.89 50.15 -26.76
N ASP A 723 -7.55 49.61 -27.93
CA ASP A 723 -7.90 50.10 -29.27
C ASP A 723 -9.41 49.85 -29.56
N PRO A 724 -10.03 50.58 -30.51
CA PRO A 724 -11.47 50.63 -30.71
C PRO A 724 -11.94 49.64 -31.78
N ASP A 725 -13.11 49.05 -31.58
CA ASP A 725 -13.97 48.66 -32.70
C ASP A 725 -15.45 48.78 -32.26
N GLU A 726 -16.18 49.71 -32.87
CA GLU A 726 -17.63 49.85 -32.78
C GLU A 726 -18.24 49.48 -34.13
N SER A 727 -19.32 48.68 -34.10
CA SER A 727 -20.62 48.89 -34.82
C SER A 727 -21.40 47.56 -34.98
N PRO A 728 -22.74 47.55 -35.26
CA PRO A 728 -23.83 48.19 -34.51
C PRO A 728 -25.12 47.29 -34.37
N ASP A 729 -25.91 47.52 -33.29
CA ASP A 729 -27.41 47.35 -33.13
C ASP A 729 -28.10 46.00 -33.48
N PRO A 730 -29.40 45.72 -33.18
CA PRO A 730 -30.34 46.18 -32.14
C PRO A 730 -31.03 44.99 -31.38
N ASP A 731 -32.06 45.31 -30.58
CA ASP A 731 -33.18 44.46 -30.12
C ASP A 731 -33.07 43.72 -28.77
N MET A 732 -33.78 44.26 -27.78
CA MET A 732 -34.41 43.50 -26.71
C MET A 732 -35.93 43.72 -26.78
N PRO A 733 -36.74 42.67 -26.75
CA PRO A 733 -38.07 42.74 -26.17
C PRO A 733 -38.16 41.94 -24.87
N ASP A 734 -38.98 42.50 -23.98
CA ASP A 734 -39.83 41.85 -22.99
C ASP A 734 -39.21 41.20 -21.74
N THR A 735 -39.51 41.84 -20.61
CA THR A 735 -39.84 41.23 -19.31
C THR A 735 -40.94 40.16 -19.49
N PRO A 736 -41.09 39.12 -18.64
CA PRO A 736 -41.49 39.35 -17.24
C PRO A 736 -41.20 38.26 -16.17
N ASP A 737 -41.59 38.64 -14.95
CA ASP A 737 -42.07 37.83 -13.82
C ASP A 737 -41.10 37.13 -12.85
N GLU A 738 -41.02 37.72 -11.64
CA GLU A 738 -40.97 37.00 -10.35
C GLU A 738 -42.16 36.02 -10.27
N PRO A 739 -42.07 34.84 -9.60
CA PRO A 739 -42.04 34.85 -8.13
C PRO A 739 -41.38 33.63 -7.44
N GLY A 740 -41.04 33.80 -6.15
CA GLY A 740 -41.34 32.78 -5.14
C GLY A 740 -40.17 32.08 -4.46
N HIS A 741 -39.94 32.45 -3.19
CA HIS A 741 -39.37 31.57 -2.17
C HIS A 741 -40.31 30.37 -1.90
N PRO A 742 -39.74 29.20 -1.55
CA PRO A 742 -40.21 28.53 -0.34
C PRO A 742 -39.11 27.87 0.50
N ASP A 743 -39.22 28.11 1.81
CA ASP A 743 -39.07 27.25 2.99
C ASP A 743 -38.17 25.99 3.00
N GLU A 744 -37.37 25.93 4.08
CA GLU A 744 -36.76 24.74 4.69
C GLU A 744 -37.80 23.63 4.99
N PRO A 745 -37.30 22.39 5.16
CA PRO A 745 -37.69 21.68 6.38
C PRO A 745 -36.50 21.03 7.12
N ASP A 746 -36.49 21.26 8.43
CA ASP A 746 -35.92 20.40 9.47
C ASP A 746 -36.90 19.25 9.75
N ASP A 747 -36.38 18.01 9.84
CA ASP A 747 -36.89 17.04 10.83
C ASP A 747 -35.91 15.85 11.00
N SER A 748 -35.40 15.78 12.22
CA SER A 748 -34.94 14.60 13.01
C SER A 748 -35.84 13.34 12.87
N VAL A 749 -35.50 12.07 13.22
CA VAL A 749 -34.74 11.43 14.32
C VAL A 749 -34.49 9.89 14.01
N PRO A 750 -34.12 8.94 14.92
CA PRO A 750 -32.97 8.03 14.75
C PRO A 750 -33.24 6.50 14.88
N THR A 751 -32.23 5.66 14.61
CA THR A 751 -32.03 4.30 15.18
C THR A 751 -30.54 3.97 14.98
N GLY A 752 -29.67 3.72 15.96
CA GLY A 752 -29.80 2.79 17.08
C GLY A 752 -29.46 1.37 16.62
N ASP A 753 -28.20 0.93 16.68
CA ASP A 753 -27.77 -0.01 17.72
C ASP A 753 -26.26 -0.34 17.71
N THR A 754 -25.79 -0.60 18.92
CA THR A 754 -24.44 -0.97 19.35
C THR A 754 -24.30 -2.49 19.50
N ALA A 755 -23.26 -3.08 18.90
CA ALA A 755 -22.70 -4.42 19.19
C ALA A 755 -21.55 -4.65 18.19
N GLN A 756 -20.32 -5.10 18.48
CA GLN A 756 -19.67 -5.64 19.67
C GLN A 756 -18.15 -5.34 19.54
N LEU A 757 -17.62 -4.50 20.42
CA LEU A 757 -16.18 -4.30 20.64
C LEU A 757 -15.66 -5.37 21.63
N ALA A 758 -15.58 -6.63 21.19
CA ALA A 758 -14.95 -7.71 21.97
C ALA A 758 -14.71 -8.96 21.12
N LEU A 759 -14.04 -8.87 19.96
CA LEU A 759 -13.59 -10.07 19.24
C LEU A 759 -12.41 -9.88 18.27
N TYR A 760 -11.43 -9.00 18.56
CA TYR A 760 -10.19 -8.91 17.77
C TYR A 760 -8.97 -8.53 18.61
N LEU A 761 -8.71 -9.27 19.69
CA LEU A 761 -7.49 -9.10 20.51
C LEU A 761 -6.87 -10.42 20.99
N SER A 762 -6.99 -11.48 20.19
CA SER A 762 -6.41 -12.78 20.53
C SER A 762 -5.91 -13.56 19.31
N LEU A 763 -5.18 -12.93 18.38
CA LEU A 763 -4.41 -13.62 17.33
C LEU A 763 -3.15 -12.80 16.96
N LEU A 764 -2.31 -12.51 17.95
CA LEU A 764 -0.99 -11.92 17.75
C LEU A 764 0.04 -12.65 18.62
N ALA A 765 0.19 -13.95 18.37
CA ALA A 765 1.23 -14.81 18.94
C ALA A 765 1.37 -16.13 18.15
N ALA A 766 1.65 -16.06 16.84
CA ALA A 766 2.02 -17.25 16.05
C ALA A 766 2.71 -16.88 14.72
N SER A 767 3.93 -16.36 14.75
CA SER A 767 4.84 -16.42 13.58
C SER A 767 6.27 -16.00 13.94
N LEU A 768 6.98 -16.83 14.72
CA LEU A 768 8.44 -16.81 14.79
C LEU A 768 8.91 -18.20 15.25
N ALA A 769 9.30 -19.04 14.28
CA ALA A 769 10.21 -20.21 14.38
C ALA A 769 9.77 -21.30 13.39
N GLY A 770 10.21 -21.17 12.14
CA GLY A 770 10.02 -22.17 11.09
C GLY A 770 11.35 -22.51 10.42
N ALA A 771 12.38 -22.87 11.18
CA ALA A 771 13.56 -23.63 10.74
C ALA A 771 14.51 -23.87 11.94
N ALA A 772 14.39 -25.04 12.59
CA ALA A 772 15.48 -25.84 13.19
C ALA A 772 14.93 -26.81 14.25
N ALA A 773 15.47 -28.04 14.23
CA ALA A 773 15.44 -29.07 15.27
C ALA A 773 14.20 -30.00 15.37
N ILE A 774 14.26 -31.15 14.69
CA ILE A 774 13.65 -32.40 15.15
C ILE A 774 14.76 -33.29 15.67
N VAL A 775 14.99 -33.28 16.99
CA VAL A 775 15.76 -34.32 17.71
C VAL A 775 15.25 -34.35 19.17
N ILE A 776 14.76 -35.53 19.61
CA ILE A 776 14.71 -36.04 21.00
C ILE A 776 13.58 -35.53 21.94
N LEU A 777 12.53 -36.34 22.15
CA LEU A 777 12.11 -36.96 23.44
C LEU A 777 10.66 -37.47 23.42
N GLY A 778 10.49 -38.76 23.13
CA GLY A 778 9.33 -39.54 23.54
C GLY A 778 9.72 -40.53 24.64
N ARG A 779 9.61 -40.15 25.92
CA ARG A 779 9.58 -41.11 27.03
C ARG A 779 8.42 -40.81 27.98
N LYS A 780 7.41 -41.67 27.86
CA LYS A 780 6.32 -41.90 28.82
C LYS A 780 6.90 -42.14 30.23
N GLY A 781 6.44 -41.37 31.21
CA GLY A 781 6.51 -41.73 32.63
C GLY A 781 5.16 -42.29 33.09
N ARG A 782 5.12 -43.59 33.44
CA ARG A 782 3.98 -44.23 34.12
C ARG A 782 4.34 -44.42 35.60
N LYS A 783 3.56 -43.73 36.44
CA LYS A 783 3.13 -43.99 37.83
C LYS A 783 3.98 -44.85 38.79
N ARG A 784 4.20 -44.28 39.99
CA ARG A 784 4.07 -44.98 41.29
C ARG A 784 2.95 -44.30 42.09
N ASP A 785 1.85 -45.04 42.23
CA ASP A 785 0.99 -45.26 43.41
C ASP A 785 -0.34 -45.88 42.94
#